data_AF-C4R1Q7-F1
#
_entry.id   AF-C4R1Q7-F1
#
_cell.length_a   1.000
_cell.length_b   1.000
_cell.length_c   1.000
_cell.angle_alpha   90.00
_cell.angle_beta   90.00
_cell.angle_gamma   90.00
#
_symmetry.space_group_name_H-M   'P 1'
#
loop_
_entity.id
_entity.type
_entity.pdbx_description
1 polymer ?
#
loop_
_entity_poly.entity_id
_entity_poly.type
_entity_poly.pdbx_seq_one_letter_code
_entity_poly.pdbx_strand_id
1 'polypeptide(L)'
;MSQLRFDNKVVVITGAGGGLGKEYALQFASRGAKVVVNDLGGTLGGAGTSSRAADLVVANIKEAGGEAVANYDNVVLNPEGIIDTAIKSFGAIHVLVNNAGILNDSSFKKMTEEQFQQVIDVHLTGAFKLTKYAWKFFKQQKYGRIINTASPAGLYGNFGQANYSAAKLALVALAETLAKEGQKYNIKVNAIAPLARSRMTEAILPEDILEKLGPDKVAPLVLLLGHDMVPSTGGIFEVAAGFYGQITWQRSGGSYFNPNDSYTPEAILHKWNELTTFEKGSQSSYPRELKDYESAFKKASRMPIENSQGKVTINSLKEKVVLITGAGSGLGRSHALWFARYGAIVIVNDFKDPFTVVQEIKEAGGKAYPSKHDVVKEPEKIINEICEKFGRIHVLVNNAGILRDRSFLKMSEQEWNQVYQVHLLATFKLCKLVWPIFLKQNAGVIINTTSTSGIYGNFGQANYAASKAGVLGLSRTLAIEGKKHNIHVNTIAPHAATSMTKTIMSEKELDLFPPSQVSPLVVLLASSELGISGELFEVGGGWIGKTRWKRASGIVCNDSKPSPEFILKNWSAVTDVQNGIPISSTQESSMAILSATRNEDEEESEDDNLDDVDDDDEKEAKVSSYKFNHRDVILYNLGVGSHANESRYVYEGDEDFQPVPSFGVIPFMVQDDGGLNMESLLNNFNPMMLLHGEQYLKLNKIPLPTSGDLVTKSYPIAVENKGKNALVVAGYETIDKVTKETVFYNEGSFFVRGSQSMVGNKVFRQSRSKFATQSFNPPSRRPDFESILDTSFDQAAIYRLSGDFNPLHIDPGFAKGANFDKPILHGLCSFGISVKKLVDTFGIFDEAKCRFSNVVYPGEKLRLKVWKDGNELLVFQTFSVERNVVVISNAAVKLAKDKFKL
;
A
#
# COMPACT_ATOMS: atom_id res chain seq x y z
N MET A 1 3.88 34.40 16.56
CA MET A 1 2.53 34.60 15.99
C MET A 1 1.56 34.61 17.17
N SER A 2 0.52 35.45 17.17
CA SER A 2 -0.51 35.40 18.21
C SER A 2 -1.29 34.07 18.14
N GLN A 3 -1.84 33.62 19.26
CA GLN A 3 -2.67 32.42 19.32
C GLN A 3 -3.92 32.56 18.42
N LEU A 4 -4.23 31.55 17.61
CA LEU A 4 -5.49 31.39 16.88
C LEU A 4 -6.62 31.16 17.86
N ARG A 5 -7.58 32.09 17.84
CA ARG A 5 -8.75 32.12 18.70
C ARG A 5 -10.01 31.79 17.91
N PHE A 6 -10.96 31.16 18.58
CA PHE A 6 -12.28 30.80 18.05
C PHE A 6 -13.40 31.55 18.79
N ASP A 7 -13.09 32.73 19.32
CA ASP A 7 -14.05 33.55 20.04
C ASP A 7 -15.31 33.78 19.17
N ASN A 8 -16.48 33.54 19.76
CA ASN A 8 -17.79 33.60 19.10
C ASN A 8 -18.03 32.58 17.97
N LYS A 9 -17.11 31.63 17.74
CA LYS A 9 -17.35 30.52 16.81
C LYS A 9 -18.08 29.39 17.52
N VAL A 10 -18.99 28.75 16.78
CA VAL A 10 -19.80 27.62 17.24
C VAL A 10 -19.37 26.39 16.46
N VAL A 11 -18.96 25.36 17.18
CA VAL A 11 -18.33 24.16 16.63
C VAL A 11 -19.20 22.96 17.00
N VAL A 12 -19.65 22.21 15.98
CA VAL A 12 -20.34 20.94 16.18
C VAL A 12 -19.37 19.80 15.87
N ILE A 13 -19.18 18.90 16.82
CA ILE A 13 -18.28 17.75 16.69
C ILE A 13 -19.07 16.48 16.99
N THR A 14 -19.07 15.57 16.03
CA THR A 14 -19.81 14.29 16.14
C THR A 14 -18.89 13.16 16.61
N GLY A 15 -19.42 12.23 17.41
CA GLY A 15 -18.61 11.20 18.06
C GLY A 15 -17.59 11.80 19.02
N ALA A 16 -18.01 12.78 19.81
CA ALA A 16 -17.16 13.62 20.65
C ALA A 16 -17.12 13.21 22.13
N GLY A 17 -17.71 12.08 22.51
CA GLY A 17 -17.68 11.54 23.86
C GLY A 17 -16.34 10.88 24.23
N GLY A 18 -15.49 10.57 23.25
CA GLY A 18 -14.17 9.97 23.46
C GLY A 18 -13.20 10.17 22.28
N GLY A 19 -11.99 9.63 22.42
CA GLY A 19 -10.97 9.62 21.36
C GLY A 19 -10.69 10.99 20.72
N LEU A 20 -10.59 10.99 19.38
CA LEU A 20 -10.32 12.18 18.56
C LEU A 20 -11.34 13.30 18.79
N GLY A 21 -12.64 12.98 18.77
CA GLY A 21 -13.71 13.97 18.88
C GLY A 21 -13.71 14.71 20.22
N LYS A 22 -13.45 13.99 21.32
CA LYS A 22 -13.28 14.59 22.65
C LYS A 22 -12.12 15.59 22.67
N GLU A 23 -10.98 15.21 22.13
CA GLU A 23 -9.79 16.09 22.10
C GLU A 23 -10.04 17.36 21.28
N TYR A 24 -10.70 17.22 20.12
CA TYR A 24 -11.11 18.38 19.32
C TYR A 24 -12.01 19.32 20.11
N ALA A 25 -13.00 18.78 20.84
CA ALA A 25 -13.92 19.57 21.65
C ALA A 25 -13.20 20.38 22.73
N LEU A 26 -12.28 19.74 23.45
CA LEU A 26 -11.48 20.38 24.50
C LEU A 26 -10.58 21.49 23.91
N GLN A 27 -9.91 21.23 22.79
CA GLN A 27 -9.01 22.21 22.18
C GLN A 27 -9.73 23.38 21.50
N PHE A 28 -10.88 23.16 20.86
CA PHE A 28 -11.69 24.26 20.35
C PHE A 28 -12.22 25.14 21.51
N ALA A 29 -12.72 24.52 22.58
CA ALA A 29 -13.26 25.24 23.72
C ALA A 29 -12.19 26.04 24.48
N SER A 30 -11.00 25.49 24.71
CA SER A 30 -9.88 26.21 25.35
C SER A 30 -9.43 27.44 24.54
N ARG A 31 -9.74 27.45 23.24
CA ARG A 31 -9.50 28.57 22.32
C ARG A 31 -10.71 29.48 22.11
N GLY A 32 -11.74 29.38 22.95
CA GLY A 32 -12.88 30.31 22.99
C GLY A 32 -14.09 29.92 22.15
N ALA A 33 -14.09 28.73 21.54
CA ALA A 33 -15.24 28.24 20.81
C ALA A 33 -16.37 27.82 21.76
N LYS A 34 -17.62 27.95 21.28
CA LYS A 34 -18.80 27.33 21.88
C LYS A 34 -19.04 25.98 21.23
N VAL A 35 -19.00 24.89 21.99
CA VAL A 35 -18.93 23.53 21.43
C VAL A 35 -20.22 22.74 21.66
N VAL A 36 -20.76 22.15 20.59
CA VAL A 36 -21.76 21.08 20.70
C VAL A 36 -21.03 19.75 20.63
N VAL A 37 -21.08 19.02 21.74
CA VAL A 37 -20.49 17.69 21.90
C VAL A 37 -21.58 16.67 21.58
N ASN A 38 -21.61 16.17 20.34
CA ASN A 38 -22.53 15.11 19.95
C ASN A 38 -21.90 13.73 20.19
N ASP A 39 -22.57 12.89 20.97
CA ASP A 39 -22.25 11.47 21.08
C ASP A 39 -23.48 10.64 21.44
N LEU A 40 -23.73 9.58 20.67
CA LEU A 40 -24.84 8.65 20.93
C LEU A 40 -24.57 7.75 22.16
N GLY A 41 -23.30 7.63 22.57
CA GLY A 41 -22.85 6.81 23.68
C GLY A 41 -22.70 5.32 23.34
N GLY A 42 -22.46 5.02 22.07
CA GLY A 42 -22.20 3.66 21.59
C GLY A 42 -20.70 3.30 21.60
N THR A 43 -20.41 2.00 21.64
CA THR A 43 -19.04 1.47 21.46
C THR A 43 -18.54 1.65 20.02
N LEU A 44 -17.23 1.46 19.79
CA LEU A 44 -16.64 1.44 18.43
C LEU A 44 -17.31 0.42 17.50
N GLY A 45 -17.92 -0.64 18.03
CA GLY A 45 -18.72 -1.62 17.26
C GLY A 45 -20.17 -1.20 17.02
N GLY A 46 -20.59 -0.01 17.43
CA GLY A 46 -21.95 0.53 17.24
C GLY A 46 -23.01 0.06 18.24
N ALA A 47 -22.64 -0.67 19.30
CA ALA A 47 -23.58 -1.15 20.32
C ALA A 47 -23.66 -0.21 21.54
N GLY A 48 -24.87 -0.03 22.09
CA GLY A 48 -25.15 0.73 23.33
C GLY A 48 -25.57 2.18 23.10
N THR A 49 -26.24 2.78 24.09
CA THR A 49 -26.54 4.22 24.17
C THR A 49 -26.32 4.70 25.59
N SER A 50 -25.31 5.54 25.81
CA SER A 50 -24.96 6.11 27.11
C SER A 50 -24.69 7.60 26.98
N SER A 51 -25.64 8.43 27.42
CA SER A 51 -25.52 9.90 27.41
C SER A 51 -24.31 10.42 28.19
N ARG A 52 -23.81 9.62 29.14
CA ARG A 52 -22.73 9.97 30.08
C ARG A 52 -21.43 10.40 29.38
N ALA A 53 -21.11 9.88 28.20
CA ALA A 53 -19.85 10.21 27.52
C ALA A 53 -19.80 11.68 27.07
N ALA A 54 -20.85 12.17 26.41
CA ALA A 54 -20.94 13.57 26.00
C ALA A 54 -21.02 14.51 27.22
N ASP A 55 -21.79 14.13 28.24
CA ASP A 55 -21.94 14.92 29.47
C ASP A 55 -20.62 15.16 30.20
N LEU A 56 -19.77 14.13 30.30
CA LEU A 56 -18.45 14.23 30.92
C LEU A 56 -17.55 15.23 30.17
N VAL A 57 -17.54 15.19 28.84
CA VAL A 57 -16.73 16.13 28.04
C VAL A 57 -17.24 17.56 28.21
N VAL A 58 -18.56 17.76 28.24
CA VAL A 58 -19.17 19.08 28.50
C VAL A 58 -18.84 19.58 29.90
N ALA A 59 -18.89 18.72 30.91
CA ALA A 59 -18.52 19.07 32.28
C ALA A 59 -17.05 19.53 32.34
N ASN A 60 -16.13 18.78 31.73
CA ASN A 60 -14.71 19.15 31.67
C ASN A 60 -14.49 20.51 30.98
N ILE A 61 -15.22 20.79 29.89
CA ILE A 61 -15.13 22.09 29.21
C ILE A 61 -15.60 23.22 30.12
N LYS A 62 -16.73 23.05 30.81
CA LYS A 62 -17.29 24.06 31.72
C LYS A 62 -16.42 24.29 32.94
N GLU A 63 -15.85 23.24 33.52
CA GLU A 63 -14.91 23.32 34.64
C GLU A 63 -13.64 24.10 34.24
N ALA A 64 -13.16 23.92 33.01
CA ALA A 64 -12.06 24.70 32.44
C ALA A 64 -12.47 26.13 31.99
N GLY A 65 -13.71 26.57 32.25
CA GLY A 65 -14.22 27.90 31.95
C GLY A 65 -14.71 28.11 30.50
N GLY A 66 -14.84 27.05 29.72
CA GLY A 66 -15.38 27.10 28.35
C GLY A 66 -16.90 26.93 28.26
N GLU A 67 -17.44 27.14 27.06
CA GLU A 67 -18.88 26.98 26.78
C GLU A 67 -19.15 25.71 25.95
N ALA A 68 -19.96 24.79 26.48
CA ALA A 68 -20.37 23.60 25.74
C ALA A 68 -21.77 23.09 26.12
N VAL A 69 -22.39 22.36 25.19
CA VAL A 69 -23.67 21.65 25.37
C VAL A 69 -23.58 20.24 24.78
N ALA A 70 -24.19 19.27 25.45
CA ALA A 70 -24.23 17.88 24.99
C ALA A 70 -25.38 17.69 24.00
N ASN A 71 -25.21 16.76 23.08
CA ASN A 71 -26.27 16.25 22.22
C ASN A 71 -26.12 14.72 22.08
N TYR A 72 -27.25 14.00 22.06
CA TYR A 72 -27.28 12.54 22.07
C TYR A 72 -27.93 11.93 20.83
N ASP A 73 -28.18 12.75 19.81
CA ASP A 73 -28.86 12.32 18.60
C ASP A 73 -27.95 11.45 17.73
N ASN A 74 -28.57 10.53 16.99
CA ASN A 74 -27.89 9.70 16.01
C ASN A 74 -27.68 10.49 14.71
N VAL A 75 -26.44 10.45 14.18
CA VAL A 75 -26.02 11.21 12.98
C VAL A 75 -26.78 10.87 11.70
N VAL A 76 -27.48 9.74 11.65
CA VAL A 76 -28.29 9.29 10.50
C VAL A 76 -29.78 9.49 10.72
N LEU A 77 -30.25 9.19 11.94
CA LEU A 77 -31.69 9.18 12.27
C LEU A 77 -32.24 10.54 12.69
N ASN A 78 -31.45 11.38 13.35
CA ASN A 78 -31.85 12.74 13.74
C ASN A 78 -30.71 13.77 13.57
N PRO A 79 -30.12 13.90 12.36
CA PRO A 79 -29.05 14.87 12.09
C PRO A 79 -29.49 16.33 12.31
N GLU A 80 -30.76 16.66 12.10
CA GLU A 80 -31.31 17.98 12.35
C GLU A 80 -31.30 18.33 13.84
N GLY A 81 -31.57 17.38 14.75
CA GLY A 81 -31.51 17.60 16.20
C GLY A 81 -30.14 18.04 16.68
N ILE A 82 -29.08 17.50 16.06
CA ILE A 82 -27.68 17.88 16.32
C ILE A 82 -27.45 19.36 15.97
N ILE A 83 -27.85 19.77 14.76
CA ILE A 83 -27.67 21.15 14.30
C ILE A 83 -28.58 22.11 15.06
N ASP A 84 -29.83 21.73 15.31
CA ASP A 84 -30.80 22.51 16.08
C ASP A 84 -30.30 22.76 17.51
N THR A 85 -29.56 21.83 18.11
CA THR A 85 -28.93 22.03 19.42
C THR A 85 -27.93 23.19 19.37
N ALA A 86 -27.12 23.31 18.31
CA ALA A 86 -26.21 24.43 18.11
C ALA A 86 -26.95 25.76 17.97
N ILE A 87 -28.02 25.77 17.16
CA ILE A 87 -28.83 26.97 16.91
C ILE A 87 -29.57 27.41 18.19
N LYS A 88 -30.20 26.48 18.92
CA LYS A 88 -30.94 26.79 20.15
C LYS A 88 -30.03 27.27 21.27
N SER A 89 -28.84 26.68 21.41
CA SER A 89 -27.93 26.99 22.52
C SER A 89 -27.06 28.22 22.25
N PHE A 90 -26.63 28.41 21.00
CA PHE A 90 -25.60 29.40 20.65
C PHE A 90 -25.97 30.30 19.47
N GLY A 91 -27.13 30.10 18.83
CA GLY A 91 -27.66 30.95 17.77
C GLY A 91 -27.05 30.75 16.37
N ALA A 92 -26.00 29.94 16.23
CA ALA A 92 -25.28 29.76 14.97
C ALA A 92 -24.55 28.42 14.89
N ILE A 93 -24.03 28.08 13.71
CA ILE A 93 -23.03 27.03 13.50
C ILE A 93 -21.96 27.58 12.55
N HIS A 94 -20.69 27.41 12.89
CA HIS A 94 -19.57 27.95 12.11
C HIS A 94 -18.63 26.85 11.60
N VAL A 95 -18.41 25.83 12.42
CA VAL A 95 -17.54 24.68 12.12
C VAL A 95 -18.30 23.39 12.33
N LEU A 96 -18.21 22.46 11.38
CA LEU A 96 -18.74 21.11 11.50
C LEU A 96 -17.59 20.10 11.33
N VAL A 97 -17.39 19.24 12.33
CA VAL A 97 -16.42 18.15 12.28
C VAL A 97 -17.19 16.82 12.18
N ASN A 98 -17.19 16.24 10.97
CA ASN A 98 -17.76 14.92 10.69
C ASN A 98 -16.77 13.84 11.14
N ASN A 99 -16.81 13.50 12.43
CA ASN A 99 -15.87 12.59 13.09
C ASN A 99 -16.52 11.28 13.57
N ALA A 100 -17.84 11.25 13.80
CA ALA A 100 -18.53 10.04 14.23
C ALA A 100 -18.22 8.84 13.31
N GLY A 101 -17.99 7.68 13.93
CA GLY A 101 -17.58 6.50 13.22
C GLY A 101 -17.73 5.22 14.04
N ILE A 102 -17.94 4.11 13.32
CA ILE A 102 -17.91 2.74 13.84
C ILE A 102 -16.97 1.86 13.00
N LEU A 103 -16.53 0.75 13.57
CA LEU A 103 -15.81 -0.31 12.86
C LEU A 103 -16.67 -1.57 12.82
N ASN A 104 -16.65 -2.26 11.70
CA ASN A 104 -17.26 -3.58 11.55
C ASN A 104 -16.40 -4.41 10.60
N ASP A 105 -15.18 -4.66 11.07
CA ASP A 105 -14.10 -5.25 10.28
C ASP A 105 -14.33 -6.74 10.08
N SER A 106 -14.19 -7.18 8.84
CA SER A 106 -14.31 -8.57 8.46
C SER A 106 -13.66 -8.75 7.08
N SER A 107 -12.96 -9.86 6.86
CA SER A 107 -12.52 -10.20 5.51
C SER A 107 -13.70 -10.17 4.55
N PHE A 108 -13.47 -9.80 3.29
CA PHE A 108 -14.52 -9.63 2.31
C PHE A 108 -15.32 -10.92 2.09
N LYS A 109 -14.69 -12.09 2.27
CA LYS A 109 -15.39 -13.40 2.28
C LYS A 109 -16.48 -13.47 3.36
N LYS A 110 -16.24 -12.91 4.55
CA LYS A 110 -17.14 -12.99 5.71
C LYS A 110 -18.06 -11.78 5.86
N MET A 111 -17.71 -10.63 5.28
CA MET A 111 -18.47 -9.39 5.42
C MET A 111 -19.89 -9.52 4.86
N THR A 112 -20.89 -9.17 5.66
CA THR A 112 -22.30 -9.16 5.25
C THR A 112 -22.71 -7.81 4.66
N GLU A 113 -23.86 -7.76 3.98
CA GLU A 113 -24.41 -6.50 3.46
C GLU A 113 -24.78 -5.55 4.60
N GLU A 114 -25.29 -6.07 5.71
CA GLU A 114 -25.66 -5.29 6.89
C GLU A 114 -24.43 -4.62 7.51
N GLN A 115 -23.33 -5.35 7.65
CA GLN A 115 -22.06 -4.78 8.14
C GLN A 115 -21.51 -3.73 7.18
N PHE A 116 -21.70 -3.90 5.87
CA PHE A 116 -21.32 -2.89 4.89
C PHE A 116 -22.16 -1.63 5.03
N GLN A 117 -23.49 -1.78 5.06
CA GLN A 117 -24.45 -0.70 5.14
C GLN A 117 -24.31 0.10 6.45
N GLN A 118 -24.14 -0.57 7.60
CA GLN A 118 -23.93 0.10 8.89
C GLN A 118 -22.75 1.08 8.89
N VAL A 119 -21.61 0.65 8.32
CA VAL A 119 -20.41 1.51 8.23
C VAL A 119 -20.63 2.63 7.23
N ILE A 120 -21.26 2.38 6.07
CA ILE A 120 -21.62 3.44 5.14
C ILE A 120 -22.55 4.46 5.79
N ASP A 121 -23.55 4.01 6.54
CA ASP A 121 -24.56 4.87 7.13
C ASP A 121 -23.96 5.85 8.14
N VAL A 122 -23.19 5.36 9.09
CA VAL A 122 -22.60 6.22 10.11
C VAL A 122 -21.60 7.20 9.50
N HIS A 123 -20.69 6.71 8.65
CA HIS A 123 -19.57 7.52 8.18
C HIS A 123 -19.95 8.44 7.02
N LEU A 124 -20.64 7.92 6.01
CA LEU A 124 -20.93 8.66 4.77
C LEU A 124 -22.33 9.26 4.78
N THR A 125 -23.37 8.47 5.05
CA THR A 125 -24.76 8.98 5.06
C THR A 125 -24.95 10.01 6.17
N GLY A 126 -24.40 9.76 7.36
CA GLY A 126 -24.44 10.69 8.48
C GLY A 126 -23.78 12.03 8.14
N ALA A 127 -22.56 12.00 7.60
CA ALA A 127 -21.86 13.21 7.16
C ALA A 127 -22.62 13.96 6.06
N PHE A 128 -23.22 13.25 5.09
CA PHE A 128 -24.07 13.86 4.07
C PHE A 128 -25.24 14.61 4.71
N LYS A 129 -26.04 13.94 5.55
CA LYS A 129 -27.23 14.54 6.14
C LYS A 129 -26.89 15.70 7.06
N LEU A 130 -25.93 15.54 7.96
CA LEU A 130 -25.47 16.60 8.85
C LEU A 130 -25.00 17.83 8.08
N THR A 131 -24.13 17.61 7.11
CA THR A 131 -23.59 18.70 6.30
C THR A 131 -24.69 19.37 5.49
N LYS A 132 -25.65 18.60 4.97
CA LYS A 132 -26.82 19.10 4.25
C LYS A 132 -27.68 20.02 5.11
N TYR A 133 -27.95 19.63 6.35
CA TYR A 133 -28.71 20.45 7.31
C TYR A 133 -27.95 21.71 7.73
N ALA A 134 -26.64 21.60 8.00
CA ALA A 134 -25.77 22.74 8.33
C ALA A 134 -25.62 23.74 7.16
N TRP A 135 -25.66 23.24 5.91
CA TRP A 135 -25.36 24.04 4.72
C TRP A 135 -26.21 25.30 4.56
N LYS A 136 -27.49 25.24 4.96
CA LYS A 136 -28.39 26.40 4.88
C LYS A 136 -27.90 27.56 5.75
N PHE A 137 -27.41 27.26 6.96
CA PHE A 137 -26.88 28.24 7.90
C PHE A 137 -25.55 28.81 7.40
N PHE A 138 -24.63 27.94 6.97
CA PHE A 138 -23.35 28.37 6.41
C PHE A 138 -23.51 29.30 5.20
N LYS A 139 -24.46 28.97 4.32
CA LYS A 139 -24.79 29.81 3.16
C LYS A 139 -25.38 31.15 3.58
N GLN A 140 -26.32 31.16 4.54
CA GLN A 140 -26.98 32.38 5.01
C GLN A 140 -25.98 33.37 5.63
N GLN A 141 -25.07 32.87 6.46
CA GLN A 141 -24.06 33.69 7.12
C GLN A 141 -22.79 33.93 6.27
N LYS A 142 -22.72 33.36 5.05
CA LYS A 142 -21.55 33.41 4.15
C LYS A 142 -20.24 33.01 4.84
N TYR A 143 -20.31 31.94 5.64
CA TYR A 143 -19.17 31.38 6.33
C TYR A 143 -19.45 29.93 6.72
N GLY A 144 -18.49 29.03 6.49
CA GLY A 144 -18.51 27.69 7.07
C GLY A 144 -17.16 27.00 6.97
N ARG A 145 -16.86 26.12 7.92
CA ARG A 145 -15.70 25.22 7.90
C ARG A 145 -16.18 23.80 8.14
N ILE A 146 -15.83 22.89 7.25
CA ILE A 146 -16.21 21.49 7.38
C ILE A 146 -14.95 20.63 7.30
N ILE A 147 -14.81 19.72 8.25
CA ILE A 147 -13.72 18.75 8.30
C ILE A 147 -14.33 17.35 8.24
N ASN A 148 -13.98 16.59 7.21
CA ASN A 148 -14.36 15.20 7.07
C ASN A 148 -13.23 14.28 7.53
N THR A 149 -13.51 13.40 8.49
CA THR A 149 -12.52 12.42 8.96
C THR A 149 -12.51 11.20 8.03
N ALA A 150 -11.57 11.18 7.09
CA ALA A 150 -11.20 10.03 6.25
C ALA A 150 -10.30 9.05 7.04
N SER A 151 -9.46 8.26 6.36
CA SER A 151 -8.43 7.42 6.97
C SER A 151 -7.43 6.92 5.92
N PRO A 152 -6.22 6.47 6.33
CA PRO A 152 -5.32 5.73 5.45
C PRO A 152 -5.98 4.51 4.77
N ALA A 153 -6.84 3.78 5.49
CA ALA A 153 -7.61 2.68 4.90
C ALA A 153 -8.55 3.14 3.77
N GLY A 154 -9.11 4.34 3.86
CA GLY A 154 -9.85 4.96 2.74
C GLY A 154 -8.94 5.30 1.56
N LEU A 155 -7.78 5.89 1.83
CA LEU A 155 -6.83 6.29 0.80
C LEU A 155 -6.24 5.08 0.06
N TYR A 156 -5.83 4.03 0.77
CA TYR A 156 -5.02 2.95 0.18
C TYR A 156 -5.69 1.58 0.14
N GLY A 157 -6.86 1.43 0.78
CA GLY A 157 -7.41 0.12 1.10
C GLY A 157 -6.75 -0.49 2.33
N ASN A 158 -7.46 -1.38 3.01
CA ASN A 158 -6.90 -2.18 4.10
C ASN A 158 -7.63 -3.53 4.21
N PHE A 159 -6.88 -4.60 4.49
CA PHE A 159 -7.44 -5.94 4.58
C PHE A 159 -8.57 -6.00 5.62
N GLY A 160 -9.72 -6.58 5.26
CA GLY A 160 -10.85 -6.72 6.16
C GLY A 160 -11.70 -5.46 6.37
N GLN A 161 -11.41 -4.38 5.63
CA GLN A 161 -12.04 -3.08 5.82
C GLN A 161 -12.72 -2.57 4.54
N ALA A 162 -13.30 -3.45 3.72
CA ALA A 162 -13.91 -3.08 2.44
C ALA A 162 -15.02 -2.01 2.58
N ASN A 163 -15.84 -2.12 3.62
CA ASN A 163 -16.86 -1.15 4.00
C ASN A 163 -16.27 0.19 4.47
N TYR A 164 -15.29 0.14 5.36
CA TYR A 164 -14.63 1.32 5.93
C TYR A 164 -13.82 2.08 4.87
N SER A 165 -13.03 1.38 4.05
CA SER A 165 -12.30 1.96 2.92
C SER A 165 -13.23 2.66 1.93
N ALA A 166 -14.37 2.04 1.61
CA ALA A 166 -15.39 2.66 0.76
C ALA A 166 -15.96 3.96 1.39
N ALA A 167 -16.37 3.91 2.65
CA ALA A 167 -16.93 5.08 3.34
C ALA A 167 -15.92 6.24 3.44
N LYS A 168 -14.68 5.93 3.84
CA LYS A 168 -13.65 6.94 4.11
C LYS A 168 -13.13 7.60 2.84
N LEU A 169 -13.05 6.89 1.71
CA LEU A 169 -12.70 7.52 0.43
C LEU A 169 -13.88 8.32 -0.15
N ALA A 170 -15.12 7.87 0.08
CA ALA A 170 -16.31 8.65 -0.29
C ALA A 170 -16.37 10.03 0.39
N LEU A 171 -15.92 10.11 1.66
CA LEU A 171 -15.81 11.37 2.40
C LEU A 171 -14.79 12.35 1.81
N VAL A 172 -13.71 11.84 1.18
CA VAL A 172 -12.72 12.66 0.48
C VAL A 172 -13.35 13.34 -0.73
N ALA A 173 -14.03 12.58 -1.60
CA ALA A 173 -14.67 13.15 -2.77
C ALA A 173 -15.87 14.05 -2.43
N LEU A 174 -16.57 13.75 -1.33
CA LEU A 174 -17.56 14.66 -0.77
C LEU A 174 -16.91 15.99 -0.35
N ALA A 175 -15.75 15.95 0.32
CA ALA A 175 -15.02 17.15 0.72
C ALA A 175 -14.57 17.98 -0.49
N GLU A 176 -13.97 17.36 -1.51
CA GLU A 176 -13.55 18.04 -2.74
C GLU A 176 -14.72 18.65 -3.50
N THR A 177 -15.86 17.94 -3.57
CA THR A 177 -17.08 18.46 -4.21
C THR A 177 -17.63 19.66 -3.46
N LEU A 178 -17.78 19.55 -2.13
CA LEU A 178 -18.32 20.64 -1.31
C LEU A 178 -17.37 21.84 -1.24
N ALA A 179 -16.06 21.63 -1.34
CA ALA A 179 -15.09 22.72 -1.48
C ALA A 179 -15.37 23.58 -2.73
N LYS A 180 -15.69 22.94 -3.86
CA LYS A 180 -16.09 23.62 -5.10
C LYS A 180 -17.44 24.32 -4.97
N GLU A 181 -18.44 23.65 -4.38
CA GLU A 181 -19.77 24.24 -4.19
C GLU A 181 -19.80 25.41 -3.19
N GLY A 182 -18.94 25.31 -2.17
CA GLY A 182 -18.86 26.23 -1.04
C GLY A 182 -18.09 27.52 -1.30
N GLN A 183 -17.24 27.55 -2.34
CA GLN A 183 -16.31 28.64 -2.61
C GLN A 183 -16.99 30.02 -2.62
N LYS A 184 -18.11 30.16 -3.34
CA LYS A 184 -18.87 31.43 -3.43
C LYS A 184 -19.55 31.88 -2.12
N TYR A 185 -19.60 31.00 -1.12
CA TYR A 185 -20.22 31.25 0.18
C TYR A 185 -19.18 31.32 1.31
N ASN A 186 -17.87 31.32 0.99
CA ASN A 186 -16.78 31.21 1.98
C ASN A 186 -16.98 29.99 2.90
N ILE A 187 -17.46 28.90 2.32
CA ILE A 187 -17.50 27.58 2.95
C ILE A 187 -16.29 26.81 2.46
N LYS A 188 -15.40 26.46 3.38
CA LYS A 188 -14.21 25.66 3.09
C LYS A 188 -14.37 24.26 3.67
N VAL A 189 -14.06 23.26 2.87
CA VAL A 189 -14.22 21.86 3.23
C VAL A 189 -12.91 21.14 2.99
N ASN A 190 -12.40 20.42 3.98
CA ASN A 190 -11.15 19.65 3.86
C ASN A 190 -11.35 18.25 4.47
N ALA A 191 -10.48 17.31 4.12
CA ALA A 191 -10.46 15.98 4.69
C ALA A 191 -9.14 15.74 5.43
N ILE A 192 -9.21 15.02 6.55
CA ILE A 192 -8.03 14.49 7.25
C ILE A 192 -8.05 12.96 7.20
N ALA A 193 -6.88 12.34 7.08
CA ALA A 193 -6.68 10.92 7.14
C ALA A 193 -5.73 10.61 8.31
N PRO A 194 -6.26 10.66 9.55
CA PRO A 194 -5.44 10.37 10.73
C PRO A 194 -5.04 8.90 10.75
N LEU A 195 -3.77 8.63 11.05
CA LEU A 195 -3.36 7.27 11.44
C LEU A 195 -3.75 7.08 12.91
N ALA A 196 -4.57 6.08 13.18
CA ALA A 196 -4.97 5.72 14.53
C ALA A 196 -4.11 4.56 15.06
N ARG A 197 -3.98 4.47 16.38
CA ARG A 197 -3.56 3.23 17.03
C ARG A 197 -4.55 2.12 16.64
N SER A 198 -4.03 1.03 16.10
CA SER A 198 -4.70 -0.22 15.80
C SER A 198 -4.03 -1.34 16.58
N ARG A 199 -4.70 -2.48 16.78
CA ARG A 199 -4.07 -3.68 17.38
C ARG A 199 -2.78 -4.10 16.65
N MET A 200 -2.71 -3.85 15.34
CA MET A 200 -1.53 -4.12 14.53
C MET A 200 -0.40 -3.14 14.84
N THR A 201 -0.67 -1.85 15.04
CA THR A 201 0.36 -0.87 15.40
C THR A 201 0.72 -0.92 16.89
N GLU A 202 -0.21 -1.28 17.78
CA GLU A 202 0.06 -1.50 19.22
C GLU A 202 0.99 -2.69 19.45
N ALA A 203 0.86 -3.76 18.66
CA ALA A 203 1.73 -4.92 18.75
C ALA A 203 3.12 -4.73 18.11
N ILE A 204 3.32 -3.66 17.32
CA ILE A 204 4.53 -3.44 16.51
C ILE A 204 5.31 -2.19 16.96
N LEU A 205 4.64 -1.20 17.56
CA LEU A 205 5.24 0.07 17.92
C LEU A 205 5.54 0.13 19.42
N PRO A 206 6.76 0.56 19.81
CA PRO A 206 7.12 0.91 21.18
C PRO A 206 6.12 1.86 21.86
N GLU A 207 5.98 1.75 23.19
CA GLU A 207 5.02 2.54 24.00
C GLU A 207 5.21 4.06 23.83
N ASP A 208 6.46 4.54 23.75
CA ASP A 208 6.83 5.94 23.51
C ASP A 208 6.36 6.47 22.13
N ILE A 209 6.28 5.58 21.14
CA ILE A 209 5.76 5.90 19.81
C ILE A 209 4.23 5.81 19.79
N LEU A 210 3.66 4.86 20.53
CA LEU A 210 2.22 4.81 20.73
C LEU A 210 1.76 6.11 21.42
N GLU A 211 2.44 6.58 22.46
CA GLU A 211 2.20 7.88 23.12
C GLU A 211 2.15 9.04 22.14
N LYS A 212 3.04 9.05 21.14
CA LYS A 212 3.03 10.04 20.05
C LYS A 212 1.81 9.90 19.12
N LEU A 213 1.20 8.72 18.97
CA LEU A 213 -0.04 8.52 18.19
C LEU A 213 -1.32 8.96 18.95
N GLY A 214 -1.23 10.03 19.73
CA GLY A 214 -2.32 10.60 20.51
C GLY A 214 -3.25 11.52 19.70
N PRO A 215 -4.53 11.63 20.10
CA PRO A 215 -5.48 12.59 19.54
C PRO A 215 -5.00 14.05 19.55
N ASP A 216 -4.19 14.41 20.55
CA ASP A 216 -3.61 15.75 20.76
C ASP A 216 -2.65 16.16 19.64
N LYS A 217 -2.06 15.18 18.93
CA LYS A 217 -1.25 15.43 17.73
C LYS A 217 -2.07 15.62 16.46
N VAL A 218 -3.33 15.20 16.45
CA VAL A 218 -4.22 15.35 15.29
C VAL A 218 -5.02 16.65 15.39
N ALA A 219 -5.45 17.01 16.60
CA ALA A 219 -6.32 18.15 16.86
C ALA A 219 -5.81 19.49 16.30
N PRO A 220 -4.51 19.84 16.34
CA PRO A 220 -4.01 21.12 15.83
C PRO A 220 -4.33 21.34 14.35
N LEU A 221 -4.22 20.29 13.52
CA LEU A 221 -4.58 20.40 12.11
C LEU A 221 -6.09 20.62 11.95
N VAL A 222 -6.93 19.91 12.71
CA VAL A 222 -8.38 20.09 12.68
C VAL A 222 -8.78 21.50 13.09
N LEU A 223 -8.16 22.05 14.13
CA LEU A 223 -8.35 23.44 14.55
C LEU A 223 -7.96 24.40 13.44
N LEU A 224 -6.76 24.25 12.86
CA LEU A 224 -6.33 25.11 11.75
C LEU A 224 -7.31 25.05 10.57
N LEU A 225 -7.78 23.86 10.19
CA LEU A 225 -8.75 23.66 9.13
C LEU A 225 -10.13 24.26 9.46
N GLY A 226 -10.46 24.35 10.74
CA GLY A 226 -11.67 25.00 11.28
C GLY A 226 -11.57 26.52 11.44
N HIS A 227 -10.39 27.13 11.21
CA HIS A 227 -10.16 28.55 11.49
C HIS A 227 -10.40 29.47 10.27
N ASP A 228 -10.56 30.77 10.52
CA ASP A 228 -10.77 31.79 9.49
C ASP A 228 -9.55 31.89 8.55
N MET A 229 -8.36 31.74 9.13
CA MET A 229 -7.06 31.81 8.45
C MET A 229 -6.67 30.54 7.69
N VAL A 230 -7.53 29.52 7.61
CA VAL A 230 -7.20 28.30 6.87
C VAL A 230 -6.84 28.62 5.40
N PRO A 231 -5.63 28.26 4.94
CA PRO A 231 -5.20 28.53 3.56
C PRO A 231 -5.73 27.48 2.54
N SER A 232 -6.46 26.47 3.01
CA SER A 232 -6.92 25.32 2.21
C SER A 232 -8.44 25.19 2.12
N THR A 233 -8.89 24.75 0.95
CA THR A 233 -10.19 24.12 0.70
C THR A 233 -10.00 23.03 -0.35
N GLY A 234 -10.69 21.90 -0.19
CA GLY A 234 -10.49 20.68 -0.98
C GLY A 234 -9.18 19.96 -0.69
N GLY A 235 -8.49 20.30 0.41
CA GLY A 235 -7.24 19.65 0.80
C GLY A 235 -7.49 18.33 1.52
N ILE A 236 -6.55 17.40 1.36
CA ILE A 236 -6.53 16.08 2.00
C ILE A 236 -5.20 15.98 2.74
N PHE A 237 -5.22 15.62 4.01
CA PHE A 237 -4.03 15.65 4.85
C PHE A 237 -3.87 14.36 5.63
N GLU A 238 -2.70 13.74 5.55
CA GLU A 238 -2.29 12.70 6.49
C GLU A 238 -1.68 13.34 7.72
N VAL A 239 -2.01 12.78 8.88
CA VAL A 239 -1.59 13.30 10.18
C VAL A 239 -1.45 12.16 11.18
N ALA A 240 -0.30 12.08 11.84
CA ALA A 240 -0.03 11.12 12.89
C ALA A 240 1.25 11.49 13.62
N ALA A 241 1.38 11.21 14.92
CA ALA A 241 2.65 11.34 15.64
C ALA A 241 3.35 12.71 15.50
N GLY A 242 2.59 13.79 15.33
CA GLY A 242 3.13 15.14 15.12
C GLY A 242 3.55 15.44 13.68
N PHE A 243 3.44 14.47 12.75
CA PHE A 243 3.59 14.69 11.32
C PHE A 243 2.34 15.32 10.71
N TYR A 244 2.53 16.27 9.78
CA TYR A 244 1.49 16.87 8.97
C TYR A 244 1.92 16.98 7.51
N GLY A 245 1.20 16.31 6.61
CA GLY A 245 1.51 16.33 5.17
C GLY A 245 0.27 16.27 4.31
N GLN A 246 0.17 17.17 3.32
CA GLN A 246 -0.86 17.11 2.31
C GLN A 246 -0.65 15.88 1.41
N ILE A 247 -1.71 15.15 1.14
CA ILE A 247 -1.75 14.12 0.11
C ILE A 247 -2.61 14.60 -1.06
N THR A 248 -2.15 14.33 -2.28
CA THR A 248 -2.83 14.75 -3.51
C THR A 248 -2.79 13.64 -4.55
N TRP A 249 -3.72 13.72 -5.49
CA TRP A 249 -3.66 12.93 -6.71
C TRP A 249 -2.48 13.38 -7.57
N GLN A 250 -1.69 12.40 -8.03
CA GLN A 250 -0.70 12.56 -9.08
C GLN A 250 -1.16 11.76 -10.29
N ARG A 251 -1.27 12.43 -11.44
CA ARG A 251 -1.65 11.81 -12.72
C ARG A 251 -0.43 11.75 -13.64
N SER A 252 -0.16 10.60 -14.23
CA SER A 252 0.95 10.44 -15.19
C SER A 252 0.72 11.31 -16.44
N GLY A 253 1.78 11.57 -17.21
CA GLY A 253 1.65 12.23 -18.51
C GLY A 253 0.77 11.42 -19.48
N GLY A 254 0.74 10.10 -19.28
CA GLY A 254 -0.01 9.14 -20.07
C GLY A 254 0.50 9.03 -21.50
N SER A 255 -0.18 8.19 -22.29
CA SER A 255 0.13 8.00 -23.71
C SER A 255 -1.08 8.31 -24.59
N TYR A 256 -0.79 8.72 -25.82
CA TYR A 256 -1.77 9.05 -26.84
C TYR A 256 -1.79 7.96 -27.93
N PHE A 257 -2.99 7.68 -28.40
CA PHE A 257 -3.32 6.67 -29.41
C PHE A 257 -4.24 7.30 -30.44
N ASN A 258 -3.98 7.08 -31.73
CA ASN A 258 -4.88 7.55 -32.78
C ASN A 258 -6.24 6.83 -32.61
N PRO A 259 -7.37 7.54 -32.41
CA PRO A 259 -8.63 6.93 -32.01
C PRO A 259 -9.39 6.30 -33.20
N ASN A 260 -8.75 5.35 -33.88
CA ASN A 260 -9.29 4.57 -34.99
C ASN A 260 -9.22 3.05 -34.69
N ASP A 261 -9.44 2.21 -35.70
CA ASP A 261 -9.49 0.75 -35.52
C ASP A 261 -8.17 0.12 -35.06
N SER A 262 -7.03 0.79 -35.24
CA SER A 262 -5.73 0.34 -34.72
C SER A 262 -5.58 0.59 -33.20
N TYR A 263 -6.50 1.32 -32.56
CA TYR A 263 -6.50 1.54 -31.11
C TYR A 263 -7.02 0.30 -30.36
N THR A 264 -6.12 -0.64 -30.14
CA THR A 264 -6.41 -1.96 -29.57
C THR A 264 -5.81 -2.13 -28.17
N PRO A 265 -6.26 -3.13 -27.40
CA PRO A 265 -5.58 -3.64 -26.22
C PRO A 265 -4.06 -3.87 -26.40
N GLU A 266 -3.64 -4.45 -27.53
CA GLU A 266 -2.23 -4.70 -27.87
C GLU A 266 -1.43 -3.40 -28.01
N ALA A 267 -1.99 -2.39 -28.68
CA ALA A 267 -1.36 -1.08 -28.78
C ALA A 267 -1.14 -0.43 -27.40
N ILE A 268 -2.12 -0.56 -26.51
CA ILE A 268 -2.01 -0.08 -25.12
C ILE A 268 -0.91 -0.82 -24.38
N LEU A 269 -0.89 -2.16 -24.48
CA LEU A 269 0.12 -3.00 -23.85
C LEU A 269 1.53 -2.65 -24.34
N HIS A 270 1.69 -2.37 -25.63
CA HIS A 270 2.97 -1.97 -26.21
C HIS A 270 3.51 -0.66 -25.61
N LYS A 271 2.63 0.29 -25.26
CA LYS A 271 2.99 1.56 -24.60
C LYS A 271 2.84 1.54 -23.08
N TRP A 272 2.69 0.38 -22.46
CA TRP A 272 2.32 0.28 -21.04
C TRP A 272 3.27 1.00 -20.08
N ASN A 273 4.58 0.90 -20.32
CA ASN A 273 5.58 1.56 -19.47
C ASN A 273 5.54 3.09 -19.63
N GLU A 274 5.28 3.60 -20.84
CA GLU A 274 5.16 5.03 -21.12
C GLU A 274 3.92 5.62 -20.44
N LEU A 275 2.77 4.95 -20.51
CA LEU A 275 1.53 5.49 -19.95
C LEU A 275 1.49 5.46 -18.41
N THR A 276 2.30 4.59 -17.78
CA THR A 276 2.34 4.40 -16.33
C THR A 276 3.49 5.10 -15.61
N THR A 277 4.45 5.70 -16.33
CA THR A 277 5.62 6.36 -15.72
C THR A 277 5.28 7.68 -15.02
N PHE A 278 6.03 7.96 -13.95
CA PHE A 278 6.00 9.21 -13.18
C PHE A 278 7.40 9.83 -13.01
N GLU A 279 8.39 9.37 -13.78
CA GLU A 279 9.79 9.80 -13.67
C GLU A 279 10.03 11.28 -14.02
N LYS A 280 11.16 11.83 -13.58
CA LYS A 280 11.55 13.23 -13.81
C LYS A 280 11.69 13.48 -15.33
N GLY A 281 10.86 14.38 -15.87
CA GLY A 281 10.75 14.64 -17.33
C GLY A 281 9.48 14.04 -17.95
N SER A 282 8.81 13.09 -17.29
CA SER A 282 7.43 12.72 -17.63
C SER A 282 6.49 13.88 -17.28
N GLN A 283 5.53 14.19 -18.15
CA GLN A 283 4.57 15.29 -17.97
C GLN A 283 3.52 15.01 -16.87
N SER A 284 3.94 14.45 -15.72
CA SER A 284 3.03 14.18 -14.60
C SER A 284 2.49 15.49 -14.01
N SER A 285 1.29 15.43 -13.46
CA SER A 285 0.56 16.60 -12.96
C SER A 285 -0.15 16.32 -11.64
N TYR A 286 -0.56 17.38 -10.94
CA TYR A 286 -1.34 17.33 -9.69
C TYR A 286 -2.74 17.92 -9.91
N PRO A 287 -3.58 17.25 -10.72
CA PRO A 287 -4.87 17.79 -11.13
C PRO A 287 -5.84 17.92 -9.95
N ARG A 288 -6.71 18.92 -10.03
CA ARG A 288 -7.93 19.07 -9.20
C ARG A 288 -9.21 18.98 -10.03
N GLU A 289 -9.07 18.67 -11.31
CA GLU A 289 -10.12 18.63 -12.31
C GLU A 289 -9.78 17.55 -13.36
N LEU A 290 -10.79 17.17 -14.13
CA LEU A 290 -10.63 16.25 -15.25
C LEU A 290 -9.64 16.80 -16.30
N LYS A 291 -9.04 15.90 -17.06
CA LYS A 291 -8.15 16.27 -18.17
C LYS A 291 -8.95 17.03 -19.24
N ASP A 292 -8.33 18.01 -19.89
CA ASP A 292 -8.86 18.56 -21.13
C ASP A 292 -8.84 17.48 -22.23
N TYR A 293 -9.97 16.77 -22.36
CA TYR A 293 -10.13 15.66 -23.28
C TYR A 293 -10.27 16.14 -24.73
N GLU A 294 -10.72 17.37 -24.99
CA GLU A 294 -10.71 17.92 -26.35
C GLU A 294 -9.29 18.13 -26.85
N SER A 295 -8.43 18.74 -26.03
CA SER A 295 -7.01 18.89 -26.33
C SER A 295 -6.33 17.53 -26.46
N ALA A 296 -6.69 16.57 -25.58
CA ALA A 296 -6.22 15.20 -25.67
C ALA A 296 -6.58 14.54 -27.00
N PHE A 297 -7.84 14.66 -27.43
CA PHE A 297 -8.33 14.11 -28.70
C PHE A 297 -7.65 14.77 -29.90
N LYS A 298 -7.48 16.09 -29.90
CA LYS A 298 -6.76 16.81 -30.96
C LYS A 298 -5.32 16.32 -31.08
N LYS A 299 -4.65 16.05 -29.95
CA LYS A 299 -3.29 15.48 -29.94
C LYS A 299 -3.28 14.03 -30.39
N ALA A 300 -4.20 13.21 -29.90
CA ALA A 300 -4.37 11.81 -30.26
C ALA A 300 -4.63 11.63 -31.77
N SER A 301 -5.48 12.46 -32.37
CA SER A 301 -5.81 12.42 -33.80
C SER A 301 -4.64 12.79 -34.73
N ARG A 302 -3.56 13.38 -34.17
CA ARG A 302 -2.32 13.69 -34.89
C ARG A 302 -1.23 12.63 -34.70
N MET A 303 -1.49 11.60 -33.89
CA MET A 303 -0.61 10.44 -33.80
C MET A 303 -0.61 9.69 -35.15
N PRO A 304 0.42 8.87 -35.44
CA PRO A 304 0.44 8.04 -36.64
C PRO A 304 -0.88 7.29 -36.82
N ILE A 305 -1.34 7.18 -38.08
CA ILE A 305 -2.64 6.55 -38.40
C ILE A 305 -2.69 5.14 -37.81
N GLU A 306 -1.63 4.35 -38.00
CA GLU A 306 -1.50 3.03 -37.38
C GLU A 306 -0.81 3.14 -36.02
N ASN A 307 -1.52 2.73 -34.95
CA ASN A 307 -0.91 2.53 -33.65
C ASN A 307 -0.04 1.26 -33.67
N SER A 308 1.20 1.34 -33.20
CA SER A 308 2.07 0.16 -33.08
C SER A 308 1.46 -0.86 -32.11
N GLN A 309 1.25 -2.09 -32.58
CA GLN A 309 0.62 -3.19 -31.84
C GLN A 309 1.62 -3.93 -30.93
N GLY A 310 2.92 -3.70 -31.09
CA GLY A 310 3.95 -4.51 -30.44
C GLY A 310 3.98 -5.96 -30.94
N LYS A 311 4.48 -6.88 -30.11
CA LYS A 311 4.68 -8.31 -30.46
C LYS A 311 3.72 -9.27 -29.76
N VAL A 312 2.99 -8.80 -28.74
CA VAL A 312 2.13 -9.64 -27.91
C VAL A 312 0.72 -9.59 -28.48
N THR A 313 0.08 -10.75 -28.65
CA THR A 313 -1.33 -10.86 -29.03
C THR A 313 -2.13 -11.37 -27.84
N ILE A 314 -3.23 -10.70 -27.51
CA ILE A 314 -4.04 -11.06 -26.36
C ILE A 314 -4.99 -12.20 -26.74
N ASN A 315 -4.76 -13.36 -26.15
CA ASN A 315 -5.58 -14.56 -26.36
C ASN A 315 -6.18 -15.12 -25.05
N SER A 316 -5.76 -14.57 -23.91
CA SER A 316 -6.14 -15.06 -22.57
C SER A 316 -7.64 -14.98 -22.25
N LEU A 317 -8.40 -14.19 -23.02
CA LEU A 317 -9.84 -13.97 -22.85
C LEU A 317 -10.72 -14.95 -23.64
N LYS A 318 -10.12 -15.79 -24.50
CA LYS A 318 -10.87 -16.77 -25.28
C LYS A 318 -11.61 -17.75 -24.37
N GLU A 319 -12.91 -17.93 -24.63
CA GLU A 319 -13.86 -18.74 -23.83
C GLU A 319 -13.98 -18.32 -22.36
N LYS A 320 -13.51 -17.12 -21.98
CA LYS A 320 -13.74 -16.58 -20.63
C LYS A 320 -15.15 -16.03 -20.53
N VAL A 321 -15.89 -16.49 -19.53
CA VAL A 321 -17.18 -15.91 -19.12
C VAL A 321 -16.98 -14.54 -18.47
N VAL A 322 -17.51 -13.50 -19.11
CA VAL A 322 -17.38 -12.09 -18.70
C VAL A 322 -18.77 -11.52 -18.42
N LEU A 323 -19.02 -11.07 -17.19
CA LEU A 323 -20.25 -10.35 -16.83
C LEU A 323 -20.01 -8.84 -16.91
N ILE A 324 -20.85 -8.12 -17.65
CA ILE A 324 -20.80 -6.66 -17.79
C ILE A 324 -22.16 -6.09 -17.44
N THR A 325 -22.21 -5.19 -16.45
CA THR A 325 -23.47 -4.54 -16.03
C THR A 325 -23.69 -3.19 -16.71
N GLY A 326 -24.97 -2.84 -16.94
CA GLY A 326 -25.33 -1.65 -17.72
C GLY A 326 -24.83 -1.73 -19.17
N ALA A 327 -24.90 -2.93 -19.77
CA ALA A 327 -24.31 -3.25 -21.05
C ALA A 327 -25.26 -3.14 -22.25
N GLY A 328 -26.49 -2.68 -22.06
CA GLY A 328 -27.47 -2.52 -23.14
C GLY A 328 -27.19 -1.30 -24.04
N SER A 329 -26.39 -0.34 -23.58
CA SER A 329 -26.03 0.85 -24.36
C SER A 329 -24.70 1.47 -23.92
N GLY A 330 -24.23 2.51 -24.63
CA GLY A 330 -23.09 3.34 -24.23
C GLY A 330 -21.79 2.55 -23.98
N LEU A 331 -21.10 2.88 -22.87
CA LEU A 331 -19.85 2.24 -22.46
C LEU A 331 -19.97 0.73 -22.27
N GLY A 332 -20.98 0.26 -21.55
CA GLY A 332 -21.16 -1.17 -21.29
C GLY A 332 -21.39 -1.97 -22.57
N ARG A 333 -22.18 -1.44 -23.52
CA ARG A 333 -22.32 -2.05 -24.87
C ARG A 333 -20.98 -2.14 -25.58
N SER A 334 -20.19 -1.07 -25.56
CA SER A 334 -18.86 -1.08 -26.17
C SER A 334 -17.93 -2.11 -25.53
N HIS A 335 -17.90 -2.20 -24.19
CA HIS A 335 -17.13 -3.22 -23.49
C HIS A 335 -17.56 -4.62 -23.94
N ALA A 336 -18.87 -4.89 -24.02
CA ALA A 336 -19.41 -6.18 -24.45
C ALA A 336 -18.96 -6.57 -25.87
N LEU A 337 -19.03 -5.63 -26.82
CA LEU A 337 -18.57 -5.87 -28.19
C LEU A 337 -17.06 -6.15 -28.24
N TRP A 338 -16.26 -5.41 -27.46
CA TRP A 338 -14.80 -5.62 -27.40
C TRP A 338 -14.42 -6.94 -26.75
N PHE A 339 -15.03 -7.33 -25.63
CA PHE A 339 -14.78 -8.66 -25.03
C PHE A 339 -15.15 -9.80 -25.99
N ALA A 340 -16.28 -9.68 -26.70
CA ALA A 340 -16.69 -10.68 -27.67
C ALA A 340 -15.71 -10.79 -28.84
N ARG A 341 -15.16 -9.67 -29.33
CA ARG A 341 -14.10 -9.66 -30.36
C ARG A 341 -12.84 -10.43 -29.93
N TYR A 342 -12.53 -10.45 -28.63
CA TYR A 342 -11.42 -11.22 -28.05
C TYR A 342 -11.82 -12.65 -27.63
N GLY A 343 -12.96 -13.15 -28.14
CA GLY A 343 -13.39 -14.53 -27.97
C GLY A 343 -14.01 -14.86 -26.62
N ALA A 344 -14.35 -13.86 -25.80
CA ALA A 344 -15.03 -14.08 -24.53
C ALA A 344 -16.50 -14.51 -24.73
N ILE A 345 -17.04 -15.20 -23.73
CA ILE A 345 -18.47 -15.47 -23.59
C ILE A 345 -19.06 -14.34 -22.75
N VAL A 346 -19.82 -13.44 -23.37
CA VAL A 346 -20.25 -12.19 -22.72
C VAL A 346 -21.67 -12.30 -22.17
N ILE A 347 -21.82 -12.05 -20.88
CA ILE A 347 -23.12 -11.87 -20.22
C ILE A 347 -23.43 -10.38 -20.22
N VAL A 348 -24.39 -9.98 -21.04
CA VAL A 348 -24.84 -8.59 -21.19
C VAL A 348 -25.95 -8.37 -20.17
N ASN A 349 -25.63 -7.72 -19.05
CA ASN A 349 -26.63 -7.32 -18.07
C ASN A 349 -27.13 -5.90 -18.35
N ASP A 350 -28.43 -5.75 -18.53
CA ASP A 350 -29.12 -4.47 -18.60
C ASP A 350 -30.60 -4.67 -18.26
N PHE A 351 -31.12 -3.93 -17.28
CA PHE A 351 -32.51 -4.12 -16.83
C PHE A 351 -33.55 -3.65 -17.85
N LYS A 352 -33.16 -2.77 -18.78
CA LYS A 352 -34.06 -2.26 -19.84
C LYS A 352 -34.03 -3.17 -21.05
N ASP A 353 -32.86 -3.31 -21.67
CA ASP A 353 -32.70 -4.10 -22.89
C ASP A 353 -31.28 -4.66 -23.05
N PRO A 354 -31.06 -5.93 -22.67
CA PRO A 354 -29.82 -6.64 -22.94
C PRO A 354 -29.82 -7.35 -24.30
N PHE A 355 -30.97 -7.50 -24.95
CA PHE A 355 -31.13 -8.40 -26.10
C PHE A 355 -30.54 -7.84 -27.38
N THR A 356 -30.68 -6.53 -27.60
CA THR A 356 -30.12 -5.84 -28.78
C THR A 356 -28.61 -6.08 -28.89
N VAL A 357 -27.85 -5.86 -27.82
CA VAL A 357 -26.39 -6.04 -27.82
C VAL A 357 -26.00 -7.52 -27.94
N VAL A 358 -26.78 -8.44 -27.35
CA VAL A 358 -26.55 -9.87 -27.53
C VAL A 358 -26.71 -10.28 -29.00
N GLN A 359 -27.72 -9.75 -29.69
CA GLN A 359 -27.96 -10.03 -31.09
C GLN A 359 -26.82 -9.48 -31.96
N GLU A 360 -26.39 -8.24 -31.72
CA GLU A 360 -25.24 -7.65 -32.42
C GLU A 360 -23.96 -8.50 -32.25
N ILE A 361 -23.68 -8.99 -31.03
CA ILE A 361 -22.51 -9.84 -30.78
C ILE A 361 -22.62 -11.16 -31.57
N LYS A 362 -23.80 -11.78 -31.60
CA LYS A 362 -24.02 -13.04 -32.33
C LYS A 362 -23.90 -12.87 -33.84
N GLU A 363 -24.42 -11.77 -34.38
CA GLU A 363 -24.31 -11.43 -35.81
C GLU A 363 -22.85 -11.20 -36.21
N ALA A 364 -22.04 -10.65 -35.31
CA ALA A 364 -20.59 -10.54 -35.48
C ALA A 364 -19.81 -11.85 -35.22
N GLY A 365 -20.50 -12.97 -34.98
CA GLY A 365 -19.89 -14.29 -34.76
C GLY A 365 -19.42 -14.58 -33.33
N GLY A 366 -19.71 -13.69 -32.37
CA GLY A 366 -19.36 -13.84 -30.96
C GLY A 366 -20.39 -14.64 -30.14
N LYS A 367 -20.05 -14.91 -28.87
CA LYS A 367 -20.93 -15.62 -27.92
C LYS A 367 -21.43 -14.66 -26.86
N ALA A 368 -22.74 -14.41 -26.82
CA ALA A 368 -23.34 -13.57 -25.78
C ALA A 368 -24.70 -14.07 -25.29
N TYR A 369 -25.03 -13.72 -24.05
CA TYR A 369 -26.27 -14.08 -23.37
C TYR A 369 -26.85 -12.90 -22.58
N PRO A 370 -28.18 -12.71 -22.60
CA PRO A 370 -28.82 -11.58 -21.93
C PRO A 370 -29.02 -11.88 -20.44
N SER A 371 -28.96 -10.83 -19.62
CA SER A 371 -29.47 -10.82 -18.24
C SER A 371 -30.25 -9.52 -18.01
N LYS A 372 -31.54 -9.63 -17.66
CA LYS A 372 -32.43 -8.46 -17.51
C LYS A 372 -32.66 -8.04 -16.05
N HIS A 373 -31.94 -8.65 -15.11
CA HIS A 373 -32.12 -8.38 -13.69
C HIS A 373 -31.51 -7.05 -13.27
N ASP A 374 -32.15 -6.39 -12.32
CA ASP A 374 -31.68 -5.14 -11.71
C ASP A 374 -30.51 -5.42 -10.75
N VAL A 375 -29.40 -4.69 -10.90
CA VAL A 375 -28.16 -4.90 -10.12
C VAL A 375 -28.30 -4.57 -8.63
N VAL A 376 -29.31 -3.79 -8.25
CA VAL A 376 -29.60 -3.45 -6.85
C VAL A 376 -30.55 -4.47 -6.25
N LYS A 377 -31.62 -4.81 -6.98
CA LYS A 377 -32.75 -5.60 -6.44
C LYS A 377 -32.59 -7.11 -6.61
N GLU A 378 -31.91 -7.55 -7.67
CA GLU A 378 -31.85 -8.96 -8.07
C GLU A 378 -30.41 -9.42 -8.42
N PRO A 379 -29.34 -8.99 -7.70
CA PRO A 379 -27.98 -9.35 -8.07
C PRO A 379 -27.69 -10.85 -7.96
N GLU A 380 -28.35 -11.57 -7.05
CA GLU A 380 -28.24 -13.02 -6.90
C GLU A 380 -28.73 -13.75 -8.15
N LYS A 381 -29.83 -13.28 -8.76
CA LYS A 381 -30.38 -13.89 -9.98
C LYS A 381 -29.39 -13.76 -11.14
N ILE A 382 -28.73 -12.60 -11.28
CA ILE A 382 -27.67 -12.40 -12.28
C ILE A 382 -26.60 -13.47 -12.14
N ILE A 383 -26.07 -13.68 -10.93
CA ILE A 383 -24.95 -14.60 -10.71
C ILE A 383 -25.39 -16.06 -10.81
N ASN A 384 -26.56 -16.40 -10.28
CA ASN A 384 -27.09 -17.77 -10.30
C ASN A 384 -27.34 -18.27 -11.72
N GLU A 385 -27.96 -17.46 -12.59
CA GLU A 385 -28.21 -17.83 -13.99
C GLU A 385 -26.90 -18.13 -14.75
N ILE A 386 -25.83 -17.37 -14.46
CA ILE A 386 -24.52 -17.56 -15.08
C ILE A 386 -23.87 -18.85 -14.55
N CYS A 387 -23.98 -19.10 -13.24
CA CYS A 387 -23.45 -20.31 -12.62
C CYS A 387 -24.17 -21.57 -13.08
N GLU A 388 -25.50 -21.54 -13.18
CA GLU A 388 -26.31 -22.65 -13.70
C GLU A 388 -25.93 -23.00 -15.14
N LYS A 389 -25.64 -21.97 -15.95
CA LYS A 389 -25.35 -22.16 -17.37
C LYS A 389 -23.89 -22.52 -17.68
N PHE A 390 -22.93 -21.92 -16.98
CA PHE A 390 -21.50 -22.04 -17.30
C PHE A 390 -20.66 -22.64 -16.17
N GLY A 391 -21.17 -22.70 -14.94
CA GLY A 391 -20.45 -23.17 -13.77
C GLY A 391 -19.30 -22.27 -13.30
N ARG A 392 -19.06 -21.14 -13.97
CA ARG A 392 -17.90 -20.27 -13.75
C ARG A 392 -18.14 -18.84 -14.21
N ILE A 393 -17.43 -17.90 -13.59
CA ILE A 393 -17.29 -16.51 -14.01
C ILE A 393 -15.81 -16.17 -13.95
N HIS A 394 -15.27 -15.42 -14.92
CA HIS A 394 -13.85 -15.05 -14.91
C HIS A 394 -13.64 -13.56 -14.70
N VAL A 395 -14.51 -12.75 -15.30
CA VAL A 395 -14.38 -11.29 -15.28
C VAL A 395 -15.72 -10.70 -14.88
N LEU A 396 -15.70 -9.77 -13.93
CA LEU A 396 -16.82 -8.90 -13.58
C LEU A 396 -16.45 -7.46 -13.94
N VAL A 397 -17.25 -6.82 -14.80
CA VAL A 397 -17.15 -5.40 -15.13
C VAL A 397 -18.36 -4.67 -14.55
N ASN A 398 -18.15 -3.97 -13.43
CA ASN A 398 -19.19 -3.18 -12.77
C ASN A 398 -19.28 -1.79 -13.42
N ASN A 399 -20.13 -1.67 -14.44
CA ASN A 399 -20.32 -0.46 -15.25
C ASN A 399 -21.70 0.20 -15.07
N ALA A 400 -22.71 -0.51 -14.53
CA ALA A 400 -24.05 0.03 -14.32
C ALA A 400 -24.03 1.38 -13.58
N GLY A 401 -24.92 2.29 -13.99
CA GLY A 401 -24.89 3.66 -13.47
C GLY A 401 -26.08 4.52 -13.83
N ILE A 402 -26.30 5.54 -13.00
CA ILE A 402 -27.33 6.58 -13.19
C ILE A 402 -26.78 7.95 -12.74
N LEU A 403 -27.37 9.04 -13.25
CA LEU A 403 -27.10 10.39 -12.74
C LEU A 403 -28.35 11.00 -12.08
N ARG A 404 -28.12 11.74 -11.00
CA ARG A 404 -29.09 12.57 -10.29
C ARG A 404 -28.41 13.87 -9.87
N ASP A 405 -27.91 14.59 -10.87
CA ASP A 405 -27.11 15.79 -10.67
C ASP A 405 -27.95 16.91 -10.08
N ARG A 406 -27.45 17.49 -9.00
CA ARG A 406 -28.12 18.56 -8.26
C ARG A 406 -27.10 19.28 -7.40
N SER A 407 -27.18 20.61 -7.32
CA SER A 407 -26.40 21.35 -6.31
C SER A 407 -26.68 20.79 -4.92
N PHE A 408 -25.66 20.76 -4.07
CA PHE A 408 -25.71 20.08 -2.79
C PHE A 408 -26.91 20.50 -1.95
N LEU A 409 -27.22 21.80 -1.89
CA LEU A 409 -28.38 22.32 -1.15
C LEU A 409 -29.74 21.89 -1.73
N LYS A 410 -29.83 21.61 -3.03
CA LYS A 410 -31.09 21.17 -3.66
C LYS A 410 -31.22 19.64 -3.75
N MET A 411 -30.13 18.90 -3.57
CA MET A 411 -30.11 17.43 -3.64
C MET A 411 -30.99 16.78 -2.57
N SER A 412 -31.99 16.01 -2.96
CA SER A 412 -32.82 15.26 -2.02
C SER A 412 -32.11 14.00 -1.49
N GLU A 413 -32.55 13.49 -0.33
CA GLU A 413 -32.06 12.18 0.16
C GLU A 413 -32.38 11.05 -0.82
N GLN A 414 -33.50 11.14 -1.53
CA GLN A 414 -33.87 10.16 -2.55
C GLN A 414 -32.88 10.16 -3.72
N GLU A 415 -32.50 11.33 -4.24
CA GLU A 415 -31.48 11.46 -5.29
C GLU A 415 -30.10 10.97 -4.81
N TRP A 416 -29.75 11.19 -3.54
CA TRP A 416 -28.55 10.63 -2.92
C TRP A 416 -28.60 9.10 -2.89
N ASN A 417 -29.66 8.53 -2.30
CA ASN A 417 -29.82 7.09 -2.09
C ASN A 417 -29.87 6.31 -3.41
N GLN A 418 -30.56 6.83 -4.43
CA GLN A 418 -30.60 6.18 -5.74
C GLN A 418 -29.21 6.01 -6.36
N VAL A 419 -28.39 7.06 -6.32
CA VAL A 419 -27.03 7.04 -6.88
C VAL A 419 -26.12 6.13 -6.05
N TYR A 420 -26.18 6.23 -4.72
CA TYR A 420 -25.45 5.35 -3.82
C TYR A 420 -25.77 3.87 -4.07
N GLN A 421 -27.06 3.51 -4.14
CA GLN A 421 -27.51 2.14 -4.30
C GLN A 421 -26.99 1.51 -5.61
N VAL A 422 -27.12 2.23 -6.72
CA VAL A 422 -26.69 1.72 -8.03
C VAL A 422 -25.17 1.66 -8.16
N HIS A 423 -24.45 2.65 -7.63
CA HIS A 423 -23.01 2.72 -7.89
C HIS A 423 -22.17 1.99 -6.86
N LEU A 424 -22.44 2.16 -5.58
CA LEU A 424 -21.60 1.62 -4.52
C LEU A 424 -22.16 0.30 -3.99
N LEU A 425 -23.45 0.28 -3.59
CA LEU A 425 -24.05 -0.91 -2.99
C LEU A 425 -24.14 -2.06 -4.01
N ALA A 426 -24.64 -1.83 -5.22
CA ALA A 426 -24.71 -2.88 -6.25
C ALA A 426 -23.33 -3.43 -6.63
N THR A 427 -22.31 -2.57 -6.73
CA THR A 427 -20.92 -2.98 -6.96
C THR A 427 -20.42 -3.89 -5.83
N PHE A 428 -20.68 -3.52 -4.57
CA PHE A 428 -20.37 -4.38 -3.42
C PHE A 428 -21.09 -5.73 -3.53
N LYS A 429 -22.41 -5.75 -3.76
CA LYS A 429 -23.21 -6.99 -3.84
C LYS A 429 -22.71 -7.93 -4.94
N LEU A 430 -22.47 -7.41 -6.14
CA LEU A 430 -21.96 -8.20 -7.26
C LEU A 430 -20.55 -8.74 -6.99
N CYS A 431 -19.65 -7.90 -6.49
CA CYS A 431 -18.32 -8.35 -6.05
C CYS A 431 -18.42 -9.44 -4.99
N LYS A 432 -19.32 -9.29 -4.01
CA LYS A 432 -19.55 -10.23 -2.92
C LYS A 432 -20.04 -11.59 -3.42
N LEU A 433 -20.92 -11.61 -4.43
CA LEU A 433 -21.47 -12.82 -5.02
C LEU A 433 -20.47 -13.55 -5.92
N VAL A 434 -19.63 -12.84 -6.69
CA VAL A 434 -18.59 -13.48 -7.51
C VAL A 434 -17.37 -13.93 -6.69
N TRP A 435 -17.13 -13.31 -5.54
CA TRP A 435 -15.97 -13.62 -4.68
C TRP A 435 -15.79 -15.11 -4.36
N PRO A 436 -16.79 -15.85 -3.84
CA PRO A 436 -16.64 -17.28 -3.57
C PRO A 436 -16.33 -18.11 -4.83
N ILE A 437 -16.84 -17.69 -5.99
CA ILE A 437 -16.57 -18.33 -7.29
C ILE A 437 -15.08 -18.15 -7.62
N PHE A 438 -14.57 -16.93 -7.52
CA PHE A 438 -13.18 -16.61 -7.81
C PHE A 438 -12.21 -17.27 -6.82
N LEU A 439 -12.57 -17.33 -5.53
CA LEU A 439 -11.80 -18.06 -4.52
C LEU A 439 -11.70 -19.56 -4.86
N LYS A 440 -12.81 -20.19 -5.26
CA LYS A 440 -12.83 -21.60 -5.66
C LYS A 440 -11.99 -21.85 -6.91
N GLN A 441 -11.97 -20.90 -7.84
CA GLN A 441 -11.20 -20.97 -9.07
C GLN A 441 -9.72 -20.62 -8.90
N ASN A 442 -9.35 -19.99 -7.78
CA ASN A 442 -8.05 -19.33 -7.58
C ASN A 442 -7.66 -18.42 -8.75
N ALA A 443 -8.65 -17.70 -9.28
CA ALA A 443 -8.52 -16.77 -10.40
C ALA A 443 -9.80 -15.95 -10.56
N GLY A 444 -9.65 -14.65 -10.82
CA GLY A 444 -10.74 -13.77 -11.22
C GLY A 444 -10.24 -12.35 -11.49
N VAL A 445 -10.99 -11.60 -12.31
CA VAL A 445 -10.71 -10.18 -12.54
C VAL A 445 -11.97 -9.36 -12.31
N ILE A 446 -11.83 -8.26 -11.58
CA ILE A 446 -12.89 -7.28 -11.36
C ILE A 446 -12.40 -5.95 -11.92
N ILE A 447 -13.18 -5.37 -12.84
CA ILE A 447 -12.98 -4.00 -13.32
C ILE A 447 -14.14 -3.15 -12.83
N ASN A 448 -13.82 -2.19 -11.96
CA ASN A 448 -14.81 -1.27 -11.40
C ASN A 448 -14.72 0.09 -12.10
N THR A 449 -15.88 0.69 -12.41
CA THR A 449 -15.93 2.02 -13.00
C THR A 449 -16.08 3.09 -11.93
N THR A 450 -15.01 3.84 -11.64
CA THR A 450 -15.06 5.11 -10.87
C THR A 450 -15.38 6.29 -11.80
N SER A 451 -14.97 7.51 -11.46
CA SER A 451 -15.08 8.70 -12.31
C SER A 451 -14.07 9.75 -11.87
N THR A 452 -13.65 10.65 -12.76
CA THR A 452 -12.92 11.87 -12.41
C THR A 452 -13.70 12.76 -11.43
N SER A 453 -15.04 12.70 -11.42
CA SER A 453 -15.87 13.32 -10.38
C SER A 453 -15.65 12.68 -9.01
N GLY A 454 -15.43 11.36 -8.94
CA GLY A 454 -15.06 10.67 -7.70
C GLY A 454 -13.59 10.85 -7.32
N ILE A 455 -12.70 11.15 -8.26
CA ILE A 455 -11.29 11.42 -7.96
C ILE A 455 -11.13 12.86 -7.47
N TYR A 456 -11.72 13.84 -8.15
CA TYR A 456 -11.41 15.27 -7.95
C TYR A 456 -12.56 16.09 -7.36
N GLY A 457 -13.70 15.46 -7.08
CA GLY A 457 -14.96 16.14 -6.81
C GLY A 457 -15.52 16.90 -8.02
N ASN A 458 -16.83 17.12 -8.06
CA ASN A 458 -17.43 17.98 -9.09
C ASN A 458 -18.68 18.71 -8.59
N PHE A 459 -18.80 20.00 -8.91
CA PHE A 459 -19.94 20.82 -8.48
C PHE A 459 -21.26 20.17 -8.93
N GLY A 460 -22.23 20.03 -8.02
CA GLY A 460 -23.55 19.48 -8.33
C GLY A 460 -23.61 17.96 -8.42
N GLN A 461 -22.53 17.26 -8.04
CA GLN A 461 -22.43 15.81 -8.12
C GLN A 461 -22.00 15.15 -6.80
N ALA A 462 -22.34 15.74 -5.66
CA ALA A 462 -21.91 15.23 -4.35
C ALA A 462 -22.24 13.74 -4.12
N ASN A 463 -23.43 13.29 -4.51
CA ASN A 463 -23.85 11.88 -4.46
C ASN A 463 -23.02 10.99 -5.38
N TYR A 464 -22.83 11.40 -6.64
CA TYR A 464 -22.10 10.63 -7.65
C TYR A 464 -20.61 10.56 -7.35
N ALA A 465 -19.99 11.70 -7.03
CA ALA A 465 -18.59 11.81 -6.60
C ALA A 465 -18.31 10.90 -5.40
N ALA A 466 -19.10 11.02 -4.33
CA ALA A 466 -18.94 10.19 -3.14
C ALA A 466 -19.09 8.69 -3.46
N SER A 467 -20.11 8.30 -4.24
CA SER A 467 -20.33 6.90 -4.59
C SER A 467 -19.20 6.32 -5.45
N LYS A 468 -18.71 7.07 -6.44
CA LYS A 468 -17.62 6.64 -7.33
C LYS A 468 -16.27 6.58 -6.59
N ALA A 469 -16.03 7.47 -5.65
CA ALA A 469 -14.87 7.39 -4.76
C ALA A 469 -14.97 6.20 -3.80
N GLY A 470 -16.16 5.90 -3.27
CA GLY A 470 -16.39 4.71 -2.46
C GLY A 470 -16.12 3.41 -3.23
N VAL A 471 -16.45 3.37 -4.53
CA VAL A 471 -16.09 2.25 -5.41
C VAL A 471 -14.57 2.07 -5.49
N LEU A 472 -13.80 3.16 -5.60
CA LEU A 472 -12.33 3.09 -5.61
C LEU A 472 -11.78 2.58 -4.26
N GLY A 473 -12.35 3.02 -3.13
CA GLY A 473 -11.95 2.56 -1.80
C GLY A 473 -12.23 1.06 -1.61
N LEU A 474 -13.40 0.60 -2.06
CA LEU A 474 -13.76 -0.82 -2.12
C LEU A 474 -12.75 -1.60 -2.98
N SER A 475 -12.49 -1.14 -4.22
CA SER A 475 -11.58 -1.81 -5.16
C SER A 475 -10.20 -2.04 -4.58
N ARG A 476 -9.63 -1.04 -3.89
CA ARG A 476 -8.29 -1.14 -3.29
C ARG A 476 -8.22 -2.22 -2.22
N THR A 477 -9.23 -2.31 -1.34
CA THR A 477 -9.29 -3.39 -0.36
C THR A 477 -9.45 -4.76 -1.02
N LEU A 478 -10.31 -4.89 -2.04
CA LEU A 478 -10.46 -6.16 -2.76
C LEU A 478 -9.18 -6.58 -3.49
N ALA A 479 -8.42 -5.64 -4.04
CA ALA A 479 -7.12 -5.91 -4.64
C ALA A 479 -6.14 -6.51 -3.62
N ILE A 480 -6.12 -5.99 -2.39
CA ILE A 480 -5.30 -6.50 -1.28
C ILE A 480 -5.74 -7.91 -0.88
N GLU A 481 -7.04 -8.11 -0.61
CA GLU A 481 -7.57 -9.41 -0.16
C GLU A 481 -7.49 -10.50 -1.24
N GLY A 482 -7.62 -10.10 -2.51
CA GLY A 482 -7.63 -10.98 -3.67
C GLY A 482 -6.24 -11.47 -4.11
N LYS A 483 -5.17 -10.75 -3.76
CA LYS A 483 -3.79 -11.00 -4.22
C LYS A 483 -3.37 -12.47 -4.04
N LYS A 484 -3.58 -13.03 -2.84
CA LYS A 484 -3.21 -14.42 -2.52
C LYS A 484 -4.00 -15.49 -3.27
N HIS A 485 -5.12 -15.10 -3.90
CA HIS A 485 -6.01 -15.98 -4.64
C HIS A 485 -6.02 -15.68 -6.15
N ASN A 486 -5.03 -14.91 -6.65
CA ASN A 486 -4.94 -14.51 -8.04
C ASN A 486 -6.22 -13.79 -8.54
N ILE A 487 -6.86 -13.04 -7.63
CA ILE A 487 -8.00 -12.18 -7.92
C ILE A 487 -7.48 -10.75 -8.08
N HIS A 488 -7.61 -10.21 -9.29
CA HIS A 488 -7.15 -8.88 -9.63
C HIS A 488 -8.33 -7.91 -9.66
N VAL A 489 -8.16 -6.72 -9.07
CA VAL A 489 -9.21 -5.70 -9.03
C VAL A 489 -8.62 -4.36 -9.44
N ASN A 490 -9.05 -3.81 -10.58
CA ASN A 490 -8.59 -2.52 -11.07
C ASN A 490 -9.76 -1.57 -11.29
N THR A 491 -9.47 -0.27 -11.31
CA THR A 491 -10.48 0.78 -11.42
C THR A 491 -10.20 1.69 -12.62
N ILE A 492 -11.24 2.06 -13.37
CA ILE A 492 -11.14 3.02 -14.46
C ILE A 492 -12.04 4.24 -14.23
N ALA A 493 -11.57 5.41 -14.64
CA ALA A 493 -12.29 6.68 -14.69
C ALA A 493 -12.46 7.09 -16.17
N PRO A 494 -13.53 6.64 -16.83
CA PRO A 494 -13.72 6.89 -18.25
C PRO A 494 -14.28 8.29 -18.53
N HIS A 495 -13.90 8.85 -19.68
CA HIS A 495 -14.52 10.00 -20.32
C HIS A 495 -15.00 9.59 -21.71
N ALA A 496 -16.32 9.48 -21.89
CA ALA A 496 -16.93 9.04 -23.14
C ALA A 496 -18.37 9.56 -23.29
N ALA A 497 -18.82 9.61 -24.55
CA ALA A 497 -20.19 9.83 -24.95
C ALA A 497 -21.06 8.62 -24.55
N THR A 498 -22.06 8.86 -23.71
CA THR A 498 -22.99 7.86 -23.21
C THR A 498 -24.36 8.48 -23.02
N SER A 499 -25.37 7.66 -22.75
CA SER A 499 -26.70 8.15 -22.36
C SER A 499 -26.66 9.10 -21.15
N MET A 500 -25.67 8.96 -20.25
CA MET A 500 -25.51 9.83 -19.08
C MET A 500 -24.85 11.17 -19.44
N THR A 501 -23.98 11.22 -20.45
CA THR A 501 -23.27 12.45 -20.82
C THR A 501 -23.97 13.26 -21.91
N LYS A 502 -24.98 12.70 -22.59
CA LYS A 502 -25.81 13.41 -23.60
C LYS A 502 -26.45 14.70 -23.13
N THR A 503 -26.75 14.83 -21.84
CA THR A 503 -27.36 16.04 -21.26
C THR A 503 -26.34 17.09 -20.84
N ILE A 504 -25.04 16.78 -20.95
CA ILE A 504 -23.93 17.61 -20.46
C ILE A 504 -22.97 17.99 -21.60
N MET A 505 -22.72 17.07 -22.54
CA MET A 505 -21.89 17.28 -23.73
C MET A 505 -22.70 17.88 -24.89
N SER A 506 -22.07 18.73 -25.68
CA SER A 506 -22.59 19.16 -26.98
C SER A 506 -22.57 18.02 -28.01
N GLU A 507 -23.37 18.12 -29.08
CA GLU A 507 -23.38 17.12 -30.17
C GLU A 507 -21.98 16.90 -30.76
N LYS A 508 -21.22 17.98 -30.94
CA LYS A 508 -19.84 17.91 -31.42
C LYS A 508 -18.94 17.12 -30.46
N GLU A 509 -19.09 17.27 -29.15
CA GLU A 509 -18.30 16.50 -28.16
C GLU A 509 -18.70 15.03 -28.13
N LEU A 510 -19.98 14.70 -28.35
CA LEU A 510 -20.44 13.32 -28.40
C LEU A 510 -19.74 12.52 -29.50
N ASP A 511 -19.48 13.14 -30.66
CA ASP A 511 -18.77 12.50 -31.77
C ASP A 511 -17.28 12.33 -31.52
N LEU A 512 -16.66 13.18 -30.68
CA LEU A 512 -15.22 13.12 -30.38
C LEU A 512 -14.86 12.00 -29.40
N PHE A 513 -15.79 11.60 -28.54
CA PHE A 513 -15.52 10.68 -27.43
C PHE A 513 -16.33 9.38 -27.48
N PRO A 514 -16.37 8.63 -28.60
CA PRO A 514 -17.07 7.37 -28.65
C PRO A 514 -16.56 6.39 -27.57
N PRO A 515 -17.46 5.60 -26.95
CA PRO A 515 -17.11 4.56 -25.99
C PRO A 515 -15.99 3.59 -26.39
N SER A 516 -15.78 3.38 -27.69
CA SER A 516 -14.72 2.52 -28.24
C SER A 516 -13.32 3.00 -27.88
N GLN A 517 -13.13 4.26 -27.48
CA GLN A 517 -11.84 4.76 -27.00
C GLN A 517 -11.50 4.33 -25.55
N VAL A 518 -12.44 3.70 -24.84
CA VAL A 518 -12.25 3.25 -23.44
C VAL A 518 -12.11 1.73 -23.36
N SER A 519 -12.96 1.01 -24.11
CA SER A 519 -13.08 -0.45 -24.04
C SER A 519 -11.78 -1.24 -24.26
N PRO A 520 -10.85 -0.83 -25.15
CA PRO A 520 -9.54 -1.47 -25.27
C PRO A 520 -8.79 -1.62 -23.95
N LEU A 521 -8.80 -0.58 -23.09
CA LEU A 521 -8.16 -0.65 -21.77
C LEU A 521 -8.87 -1.65 -20.85
N VAL A 522 -10.20 -1.71 -20.89
CA VAL A 522 -10.99 -2.63 -20.05
C VAL A 522 -10.70 -4.09 -20.41
N VAL A 523 -10.60 -4.40 -21.71
CA VAL A 523 -10.19 -5.72 -22.20
C VAL A 523 -8.78 -6.06 -21.75
N LEU A 524 -7.83 -5.14 -21.92
CA LEU A 524 -6.45 -5.35 -21.50
C LEU A 524 -6.32 -5.58 -19.97
N LEU A 525 -7.03 -4.79 -19.15
CA LEU A 525 -7.01 -4.97 -17.69
C LEU A 525 -7.63 -6.29 -17.23
N ALA A 526 -8.51 -6.88 -18.04
CA ALA A 526 -9.12 -8.19 -17.78
C ALA A 526 -8.25 -9.37 -18.25
N SER A 527 -7.23 -9.10 -19.06
CA SER A 527 -6.36 -10.10 -19.66
C SER A 527 -5.26 -10.54 -18.70
N SER A 528 -4.73 -11.76 -18.87
CA SER A 528 -3.65 -12.28 -18.00
C SER A 528 -2.28 -11.70 -18.33
N GLU A 529 -2.13 -11.07 -19.48
CA GLU A 529 -0.87 -10.53 -19.99
C GLU A 529 -0.33 -9.34 -19.16
N LEU A 530 -1.21 -8.59 -18.47
CA LEU A 530 -0.78 -7.53 -17.56
C LEU A 530 -0.54 -8.01 -16.13
N GLY A 531 -1.45 -8.78 -15.55
CA GLY A 531 -1.34 -9.29 -14.16
C GLY A 531 -1.28 -8.23 -13.07
N ILE A 532 -1.84 -7.02 -13.30
CA ILE A 532 -1.85 -5.93 -12.30
C ILE A 532 -3.13 -5.90 -11.46
N SER A 533 -3.05 -5.36 -10.25
CA SER A 533 -4.19 -5.19 -9.33
C SER A 533 -4.03 -3.92 -8.50
N GLY A 534 -5.14 -3.32 -8.06
CA GLY A 534 -5.17 -2.15 -7.20
C GLY A 534 -4.98 -0.82 -7.93
N GLU A 535 -4.93 -0.83 -9.25
CA GLU A 535 -4.55 0.34 -10.05
C GLU A 535 -5.75 1.19 -10.49
N LEU A 536 -5.47 2.48 -10.74
CA LEU A 536 -6.44 3.47 -11.19
C LEU A 536 -5.98 4.15 -12.48
N PHE A 537 -6.85 4.13 -13.50
CA PHE A 537 -6.59 4.74 -14.79
C PHE A 537 -7.67 5.73 -15.20
N GLU A 538 -7.26 6.87 -15.75
CA GLU A 538 -8.13 7.78 -16.49
C GLU A 538 -7.98 7.51 -17.99
N VAL A 539 -9.10 7.47 -18.72
CA VAL A 539 -9.11 7.09 -20.14
C VAL A 539 -10.21 7.80 -20.93
N GLY A 540 -9.87 8.26 -22.13
CA GLY A 540 -10.79 8.93 -23.06
C GLY A 540 -10.04 9.86 -24.02
N GLY A 541 -10.67 10.25 -25.14
CA GLY A 541 -10.06 11.15 -26.12
C GLY A 541 -8.78 10.61 -26.75
N GLY A 542 -8.66 9.29 -26.92
CA GLY A 542 -7.43 8.62 -27.38
C GLY A 542 -6.25 8.75 -26.40
N TRP A 543 -6.48 9.06 -25.13
CA TRP A 543 -5.45 9.18 -24.10
C TRP A 543 -5.73 8.23 -22.92
N ILE A 544 -4.65 7.67 -22.35
CA ILE A 544 -4.68 6.88 -21.12
C ILE A 544 -3.59 7.39 -20.19
N GLY A 545 -3.90 7.56 -18.91
CA GLY A 545 -2.92 7.81 -17.85
C GLY A 545 -3.25 7.10 -16.55
N LYS A 546 -2.22 6.81 -15.77
CA LYS A 546 -2.31 6.24 -14.42
C LYS A 546 -2.43 7.35 -13.39
N THR A 547 -3.29 7.16 -12.40
CA THR A 547 -3.49 8.11 -11.29
C THR A 547 -3.18 7.42 -9.96
N ARG A 548 -2.35 8.06 -9.13
CA ARG A 548 -1.92 7.54 -7.81
C ARG A 548 -1.91 8.62 -6.74
N TRP A 549 -1.68 8.25 -5.50
CA TRP A 549 -1.42 9.20 -4.42
C TRP A 549 0.03 9.66 -4.41
N LYS A 550 0.25 10.93 -4.07
CA LYS A 550 1.55 11.48 -3.72
C LYS A 550 1.37 12.38 -2.49
N ARG A 551 2.20 12.14 -1.47
CA ARG A 551 2.19 12.88 -0.21
C ARG A 551 3.35 13.85 -0.16
N ALA A 552 3.12 15.07 0.26
CA ALA A 552 4.19 16.01 0.61
C ALA A 552 5.14 15.37 1.64
N SER A 553 6.41 15.78 1.61
CA SER A 553 7.35 15.38 2.67
C SER A 553 6.89 15.88 4.04
N GLY A 554 6.04 16.90 4.07
CA GLY A 554 5.35 17.36 5.27
C GLY A 554 6.29 18.04 6.25
N ILE A 555 5.81 18.18 7.48
CA ILE A 555 6.59 18.66 8.62
C ILE A 555 6.32 17.74 9.81
N VAL A 556 7.26 17.73 10.75
CA VAL A 556 7.11 17.07 12.04
C VAL A 556 7.16 18.13 13.14
N CYS A 557 6.31 17.97 14.16
CA CYS A 557 6.35 18.77 15.38
C CYS A 557 6.72 17.86 16.56
N ASN A 558 7.94 18.02 17.08
CA ASN A 558 8.44 17.22 18.21
C ASN A 558 7.94 17.76 19.55
N ASP A 559 7.35 18.96 19.58
CA ASP A 559 6.73 19.50 20.79
C ASP A 559 5.69 18.52 21.35
N SER A 560 5.71 18.34 22.67
CA SER A 560 4.74 17.50 23.38
C SER A 560 3.30 17.97 23.16
N LYS A 561 3.08 19.24 22.82
CA LYS A 561 1.76 19.82 22.48
C LYS A 561 1.84 20.66 21.20
N PRO A 562 1.70 20.03 20.02
CA PRO A 562 1.68 20.78 18.77
C PRO A 562 0.53 21.80 18.71
N SER A 563 0.72 22.85 17.92
CA SER A 563 -0.23 23.97 17.84
C SER A 563 -0.65 24.25 16.38
N PRO A 564 -1.90 24.71 16.13
CA PRO A 564 -2.33 25.10 14.79
C PRO A 564 -1.47 26.24 14.20
N GLU A 565 -0.88 27.09 15.04
CA GLU A 565 0.04 28.16 14.65
C GLU A 565 1.33 27.61 14.05
N PHE A 566 1.87 26.52 14.63
CA PHE A 566 3.05 25.84 14.10
C PHE A 566 2.79 25.33 12.68
N ILE A 567 1.65 24.66 12.47
CA ILE A 567 1.27 24.13 11.15
C ILE A 567 1.08 25.28 10.16
N LEU A 568 0.40 26.35 10.56
CA LEU A 568 0.18 27.51 9.69
C LEU A 568 1.49 28.22 9.30
N LYS A 569 2.41 28.40 10.25
CA LYS A 569 3.73 29.00 9.99
C LYS A 569 4.51 28.20 8.94
N ASN A 570 4.36 26.88 8.96
CA ASN A 570 5.10 25.96 8.10
C ASN A 570 4.26 25.40 6.93
N TRP A 571 3.16 26.08 6.57
CA TRP A 571 2.17 25.57 5.62
C TRP A 571 2.74 25.23 4.23
N SER A 572 3.75 25.96 3.77
CA SER A 572 4.43 25.68 2.49
C SER A 572 5.03 24.27 2.46
N ALA A 573 5.67 23.82 3.54
CA ALA A 573 6.24 22.48 3.64
C ALA A 573 5.16 21.40 3.80
N VAL A 574 4.07 21.69 4.53
CA VAL A 574 2.90 20.79 4.62
C VAL A 574 2.32 20.50 3.24
N THR A 575 2.40 21.46 2.31
CA THR A 575 1.75 21.39 0.99
C THR A 575 2.73 21.19 -0.18
N ASP A 576 4.02 20.97 0.08
CA ASP A 576 5.02 20.73 -0.96
C ASP A 576 4.95 19.28 -1.50
N VAL A 577 3.99 19.07 -2.40
CA VAL A 577 3.79 17.79 -3.08
C VAL A 577 4.79 17.56 -4.22
N GLN A 578 5.54 18.58 -4.66
CA GLN A 578 6.51 18.42 -5.74
C GLN A 578 7.68 17.56 -5.28
N ASN A 579 8.20 17.87 -4.09
CA ASN A 579 9.29 17.11 -3.45
C ASN A 579 8.79 15.93 -2.59
N GLY A 580 7.48 15.68 -2.60
CA GLY A 580 6.86 14.59 -1.87
C GLY A 580 7.19 13.19 -2.40
N ILE A 581 6.65 12.17 -1.72
CA ILE A 581 6.85 10.75 -2.02
C ILE A 581 5.54 10.08 -2.46
N PRO A 582 5.56 9.11 -3.40
CA PRO A 582 4.40 8.27 -3.65
C PRO A 582 4.13 7.41 -2.41
N ILE A 583 2.87 7.19 -2.09
CA ILE A 583 2.44 6.27 -1.03
C ILE A 583 1.36 5.37 -1.60
N SER A 584 1.53 4.06 -1.44
CA SER A 584 0.68 3.05 -2.06
C SER A 584 -0.08 2.17 -1.06
N SER A 585 0.31 2.16 0.21
CA SER A 585 -0.32 1.34 1.25
C SER A 585 -0.40 2.05 2.60
N THR A 586 -1.30 1.56 3.46
CA THR A 586 -1.41 2.03 4.85
C THR A 586 -0.12 1.78 5.64
N GLN A 587 0.54 0.64 5.41
CA GLN A 587 1.81 0.28 6.04
C GLN A 587 2.93 1.23 5.62
N GLU A 588 3.08 1.49 4.31
CA GLU A 588 4.08 2.42 3.78
C GLU A 588 3.87 3.84 4.32
N SER A 589 2.61 4.31 4.36
CA SER A 589 2.27 5.61 4.96
C SER A 589 2.72 5.69 6.42
N SER A 590 2.40 4.65 7.20
CA SER A 590 2.71 4.56 8.63
C SER A 590 4.21 4.56 8.86
N MET A 591 4.94 3.71 8.15
CA MET A 591 6.40 3.63 8.24
C MET A 591 7.06 4.95 7.87
N ALA A 592 6.63 5.59 6.78
CA ALA A 592 7.21 6.86 6.35
C ALA A 592 6.94 8.01 7.32
N ILE A 593 5.78 8.02 8.01
CA ILE A 593 5.51 8.99 9.08
C ILE A 593 6.40 8.71 10.28
N LEU A 594 6.44 7.45 10.74
CA LEU A 594 7.22 7.06 11.91
C LEU A 594 8.72 7.27 11.73
N SER A 595 9.25 7.05 10.52
CA SER A 595 10.64 7.37 10.21
C SER A 595 10.91 8.87 10.26
N ALA A 596 9.97 9.70 9.76
CA ALA A 596 10.12 11.14 9.80
C ALA A 596 10.10 11.67 11.25
N THR A 597 9.28 11.08 12.12
CA THR A 597 9.16 11.49 13.52
C THR A 597 10.30 11.00 14.41
N ARG A 598 11.13 10.04 13.96
CA ARG A 598 12.28 9.53 14.73
C ARG A 598 13.58 10.30 14.47
N ASN A 599 13.77 10.82 13.26
CA ASN A 599 15.06 11.40 12.82
C ASN A 599 15.44 12.73 13.50
N GLU A 600 14.58 13.34 14.32
CA GLU A 600 14.87 14.60 15.03
C GLU A 600 14.89 14.46 16.56
N ASP A 601 14.61 13.28 17.11
CA ASP A 601 14.52 13.04 18.56
C ASP A 601 15.85 12.54 19.20
N GLU A 602 16.94 12.43 18.43
CA GLU A 602 18.27 12.02 18.96
C GLU A 602 19.02 13.12 19.74
N GLU A 603 18.38 14.26 20.05
CA GLU A 603 19.01 15.31 20.88
C GLU A 603 18.54 15.38 22.35
N GLU A 604 17.44 14.74 22.79
CA GLU A 604 17.03 14.87 24.21
C GLU A 604 16.40 13.62 24.86
N SER A 605 17.06 13.20 25.95
CA SER A 605 16.57 12.46 27.15
C SER A 605 16.57 10.92 27.19
N GLU A 606 17.51 10.42 28.01
CA GLU A 606 17.55 9.12 28.70
C GLU A 606 16.60 9.15 29.92
N ASP A 607 15.82 8.07 30.13
CA ASP A 607 15.65 7.31 31.40
C ASP A 607 14.25 6.68 31.62
N ASP A 608 14.30 5.36 31.86
CA ASP A 608 13.55 4.48 32.78
C ASP A 608 12.02 4.63 33.02
N ASN A 609 11.26 3.58 32.66
CA ASN A 609 10.81 2.54 33.62
C ASN A 609 9.99 1.43 32.94
N LEU A 610 10.24 0.20 33.37
CA LEU A 610 9.61 -1.07 32.96
C LEU A 610 8.46 -1.39 33.91
N ASP A 611 7.39 -2.06 33.42
CA ASP A 611 6.57 -2.96 34.22
C ASP A 611 5.86 -4.02 33.34
N ASP A 612 5.76 -5.22 33.93
CA ASP A 612 5.41 -6.55 33.39
C ASP A 612 3.95 -6.74 32.91
N VAL A 613 3.70 -7.66 31.95
CA VAL A 613 2.66 -8.73 32.03
C VAL A 613 2.98 -9.91 31.06
N ASP A 614 2.77 -11.13 31.58
CA ASP A 614 3.02 -12.49 31.07
C ASP A 614 2.20 -13.03 29.86
N ASP A 615 2.89 -13.96 29.18
CA ASP A 615 2.56 -15.33 28.67
C ASP A 615 1.56 -15.69 27.54
N ASP A 616 2.19 -16.42 26.59
CA ASP A 616 1.86 -17.69 25.92
C ASP A 616 0.77 -17.81 24.82
N ASP A 617 1.24 -18.15 23.60
CA ASP A 617 0.81 -19.35 22.86
C ASP A 617 1.68 -19.60 21.60
N GLU A 618 2.31 -20.77 21.52
CA GLU A 618 3.19 -21.26 20.44
C GLU A 618 2.47 -21.38 19.07
N LYS A 619 3.08 -20.89 17.98
CA LYS A 619 2.60 -21.08 16.59
C LYS A 619 3.69 -21.54 15.61
N GLU A 620 3.28 -22.49 14.75
CA GLU A 620 4.04 -23.23 13.74
C GLU A 620 4.81 -22.36 12.71
N ALA A 621 5.89 -22.94 12.15
CA ALA A 621 6.88 -22.28 11.28
C ALA A 621 6.32 -21.76 9.93
N LYS A 622 6.69 -20.52 9.58
CA LYS A 622 6.26 -19.78 8.37
C LYS A 622 7.11 -20.12 7.13
N VAL A 623 6.57 -19.89 5.93
CA VAL A 623 7.17 -20.31 4.63
C VAL A 623 7.21 -19.11 3.66
N SER A 624 8.39 -18.73 3.15
CA SER A 624 8.59 -17.62 2.18
C SER A 624 8.99 -18.12 0.78
N SER A 625 8.76 -17.33 -0.28
CA SER A 625 9.17 -17.70 -1.64
C SER A 625 10.07 -16.71 -2.36
N TYR A 626 11.04 -17.21 -3.13
CA TYR A 626 12.05 -16.44 -3.85
C TYR A 626 12.17 -16.90 -5.31
N LYS A 627 11.89 -16.00 -6.26
CA LYS A 627 12.05 -16.25 -7.71
C LYS A 627 13.27 -15.52 -8.23
N PHE A 628 14.07 -16.18 -9.05
CA PHE A 628 15.25 -15.58 -9.66
C PHE A 628 15.49 -16.07 -11.08
N ASN A 629 16.17 -15.26 -11.87
CA ASN A 629 16.65 -15.59 -13.22
C ASN A 629 18.09 -15.12 -13.43
N HIS A 630 18.58 -15.18 -14.67
CA HIS A 630 19.95 -14.80 -15.02
C HIS A 630 20.30 -13.36 -14.62
N ARG A 631 19.35 -12.41 -14.65
CA ARG A 631 19.58 -11.03 -14.22
C ARG A 631 19.98 -10.98 -12.75
N ASP A 632 19.27 -11.72 -11.90
CA ASP A 632 19.51 -11.75 -10.45
C ASP A 632 20.85 -12.45 -10.14
N VAL A 633 21.19 -13.48 -10.92
CA VAL A 633 22.49 -14.15 -10.85
C VAL A 633 23.63 -13.19 -11.21
N ILE A 634 23.52 -12.47 -12.34
CA ILE A 634 24.53 -11.50 -12.78
C ILE A 634 24.66 -10.38 -11.74
N LEU A 635 23.54 -9.85 -11.24
CA LEU A 635 23.54 -8.80 -10.23
C LEU A 635 24.26 -9.23 -8.95
N TYR A 636 23.98 -10.45 -8.47
CA TYR A 636 24.68 -11.01 -7.33
C TYR A 636 26.17 -11.19 -7.61
N ASN A 637 26.52 -11.78 -8.75
CA ASN A 637 27.90 -12.04 -9.15
C ASN A 637 28.72 -10.74 -9.19
N LEU A 638 28.19 -9.67 -9.80
CA LEU A 638 28.78 -8.33 -9.76
C LEU A 638 28.90 -7.80 -8.31
N GLY A 639 27.85 -8.01 -7.51
CA GLY A 639 27.81 -7.66 -6.09
C GLY A 639 28.88 -8.35 -5.25
N VAL A 640 29.39 -9.51 -5.65
CA VAL A 640 30.50 -10.22 -4.99
C VAL A 640 31.82 -10.15 -5.77
N GLY A 641 31.98 -9.14 -6.62
CA GLY A 641 33.25 -8.79 -7.23
C GLY A 641 33.56 -9.51 -8.54
N SER A 642 32.56 -10.03 -9.25
CA SER A 642 32.76 -10.43 -10.65
C SER A 642 32.90 -9.22 -11.57
N HIS A 643 33.68 -9.39 -12.63
CA HIS A 643 33.99 -8.33 -13.60
C HIS A 643 33.49 -8.66 -15.01
N ALA A 644 33.40 -7.63 -15.85
CA ALA A 644 32.91 -7.73 -17.23
C ALA A 644 33.67 -8.74 -18.11
N ASN A 645 34.92 -9.05 -17.77
CA ASN A 645 35.77 -10.01 -18.49
C ASN A 645 35.65 -11.46 -17.97
N GLU A 646 34.76 -11.73 -17.00
CA GLU A 646 34.50 -13.06 -16.47
C GLU A 646 33.13 -13.55 -16.97
N SER A 647 33.04 -13.83 -18.26
CA SER A 647 31.77 -14.09 -18.98
C SER A 647 30.90 -15.16 -18.32
N ARG A 648 31.49 -16.24 -17.79
CA ARG A 648 30.79 -17.28 -17.02
C ARG A 648 29.98 -16.77 -15.80
N TYR A 649 30.24 -15.55 -15.34
CA TYR A 649 29.53 -14.92 -14.23
C TYR A 649 28.62 -13.76 -14.64
N VAL A 650 28.87 -13.13 -15.79
CA VAL A 650 28.23 -11.85 -16.17
C VAL A 650 27.52 -11.89 -17.52
N TYR A 651 27.55 -13.03 -18.21
CA TYR A 651 26.94 -13.22 -19.51
C TYR A 651 26.15 -14.54 -19.54
N GLU A 652 24.83 -14.43 -19.62
CA GLU A 652 23.90 -15.57 -19.61
C GLU A 652 23.99 -16.45 -20.86
N GLY A 653 24.64 -15.97 -21.93
CA GLY A 653 24.90 -16.72 -23.15
C GLY A 653 26.23 -17.49 -23.14
N ASP A 654 27.01 -17.41 -22.06
CA ASP A 654 28.19 -18.23 -21.86
C ASP A 654 27.78 -19.69 -21.56
N GLU A 655 28.45 -20.68 -22.16
CA GLU A 655 28.11 -22.10 -21.96
C GLU A 655 28.32 -22.54 -20.50
N ASP A 656 29.20 -21.85 -19.77
CA ASP A 656 29.52 -22.11 -18.37
C ASP A 656 28.88 -21.10 -17.41
N PHE A 657 27.84 -20.38 -17.87
CA PHE A 657 27.14 -19.38 -17.06
C PHE A 657 26.62 -19.97 -15.75
N GLN A 658 27.06 -19.41 -14.62
CA GLN A 658 26.76 -19.93 -13.30
C GLN A 658 26.69 -18.84 -12.23
N PRO A 659 25.88 -19.03 -11.18
CA PRO A 659 26.01 -18.22 -9.98
C PRO A 659 27.33 -18.54 -9.25
N VAL A 660 27.95 -17.51 -8.68
CA VAL A 660 28.98 -17.73 -7.64
C VAL A 660 28.30 -18.52 -6.51
N PRO A 661 28.86 -19.65 -6.04
CA PRO A 661 28.10 -20.58 -5.19
C PRO A 661 27.59 -20.02 -3.86
N SER A 662 28.19 -18.94 -3.37
CA SER A 662 27.70 -18.18 -2.22
C SER A 662 26.31 -17.56 -2.42
N PHE A 663 25.79 -17.51 -3.65
CA PHE A 663 24.41 -17.10 -3.96
C PHE A 663 23.35 -17.85 -3.12
N GLY A 664 23.67 -19.07 -2.66
CA GLY A 664 22.80 -19.86 -1.79
C GLY A 664 22.38 -19.20 -0.47
N VAL A 665 23.01 -18.08 -0.08
CA VAL A 665 22.59 -17.27 1.07
C VAL A 665 21.45 -16.31 0.76
N ILE A 666 21.25 -15.93 -0.50
CA ILE A 666 20.26 -14.91 -0.89
C ILE A 666 18.81 -15.34 -0.66
N PRO A 667 18.37 -16.57 -1.01
CA PRO A 667 16.96 -16.93 -0.88
C PRO A 667 16.38 -16.80 0.53
N PHE A 668 17.20 -16.96 1.58
CA PHE A 668 16.72 -16.78 2.95
C PHE A 668 16.83 -15.32 3.45
N MET A 669 17.57 -14.47 2.75
CA MET A 669 17.67 -13.03 3.07
C MET A 669 16.48 -12.24 2.53
N VAL A 670 15.89 -12.69 1.41
CA VAL A 670 14.71 -12.07 0.78
C VAL A 670 13.44 -12.75 1.30
N GLN A 671 12.98 -12.36 2.49
CA GLN A 671 11.75 -12.90 3.09
C GLN A 671 10.74 -11.78 3.34
N ASP A 672 9.75 -11.67 2.44
CA ASP A 672 8.67 -10.67 2.54
C ASP A 672 7.70 -10.93 3.72
N ASP A 673 7.67 -12.17 4.25
CA ASP A 673 6.67 -12.62 5.23
C ASP A 673 7.03 -13.92 6.02
N GLY A 674 8.25 -14.47 5.87
CA GLY A 674 8.66 -15.79 6.41
C GLY A 674 9.96 -15.87 7.23
N GLY A 675 10.47 -14.72 7.69
CA GLY A 675 11.61 -14.56 8.62
C GLY A 675 11.59 -15.50 9.82
N LEU A 676 12.76 -15.88 10.35
CA LEU A 676 12.80 -16.34 11.74
C LEU A 676 12.26 -15.21 12.62
N ASN A 677 11.22 -15.49 13.39
CA ASN A 677 10.60 -14.50 14.28
C ASN A 677 11.51 -14.23 15.49
N MET A 678 12.50 -13.35 15.33
CA MET A 678 13.43 -12.97 16.39
C MET A 678 12.71 -12.37 17.60
N GLU A 679 11.61 -11.65 17.37
CA GLU A 679 10.79 -11.03 18.42
C GLU A 679 10.09 -12.07 19.30
N SER A 680 9.83 -13.28 18.80
CA SER A 680 9.31 -14.39 19.64
C SER A 680 10.39 -15.09 20.48
N LEU A 681 11.67 -14.82 20.22
CA LEU A 681 12.78 -15.50 20.88
C LEU A 681 13.52 -14.57 21.85
N LEU A 682 13.40 -13.25 21.65
CA LEU A 682 14.22 -12.22 22.27
C LEU A 682 13.38 -11.06 22.85
N ASN A 683 13.61 -10.74 24.12
CA ASN A 683 13.20 -9.49 24.76
C ASN A 683 14.03 -8.32 24.21
N ASN A 684 13.40 -7.15 24.05
CA ASN A 684 14.07 -5.91 23.61
C ASN A 684 14.84 -6.09 22.28
N PHE A 685 14.30 -6.91 21.36
CA PHE A 685 14.94 -7.14 20.08
C PHE A 685 14.99 -5.83 19.27
N ASN A 686 16.21 -5.31 19.12
CA ASN A 686 16.47 -4.18 18.23
C ASN A 686 17.24 -4.67 16.99
N PRO A 687 16.64 -4.63 15.78
CA PRO A 687 17.32 -4.98 14.55
C PRO A 687 18.61 -4.21 14.27
N MET A 688 18.75 -2.97 14.78
CA MET A 688 19.99 -2.17 14.66
C MET A 688 21.15 -2.77 15.46
N MET A 689 20.82 -3.52 16.50
CA MET A 689 21.79 -4.15 17.41
C MET A 689 22.10 -5.59 17.02
N LEU A 690 21.46 -6.10 15.97
CA LEU A 690 21.71 -7.42 15.40
C LEU A 690 22.99 -7.40 14.56
N LEU A 691 23.94 -8.23 14.96
CA LEU A 691 25.16 -8.51 14.21
C LEU A 691 25.12 -9.95 13.70
N HIS A 692 25.30 -10.12 12.39
CA HIS A 692 25.48 -11.44 11.80
C HIS A 692 26.87 -11.96 12.16
N GLY A 693 26.94 -12.99 13.02
CA GLY A 693 28.17 -13.47 13.63
C GLY A 693 28.82 -14.63 12.87
N GLU A 694 28.07 -15.69 12.57
CA GLU A 694 28.57 -16.85 11.83
C GLU A 694 27.60 -17.25 10.72
N GLN A 695 28.13 -17.78 9.63
CA GLN A 695 27.37 -18.35 8.52
C GLN A 695 27.87 -19.76 8.22
N TYR A 696 26.94 -20.68 8.03
CA TYR A 696 27.16 -21.96 7.37
C TYR A 696 26.24 -22.08 6.15
N LEU A 697 26.78 -22.61 5.05
CA LEU A 697 26.08 -22.85 3.80
C LEU A 697 26.44 -24.25 3.31
N LYS A 698 25.43 -25.03 2.96
CA LYS A 698 25.55 -26.30 2.26
C LYS A 698 24.81 -26.23 0.93
N LEU A 699 25.49 -26.64 -0.13
CA LEU A 699 24.94 -26.81 -1.46
C LEU A 699 24.43 -28.25 -1.57
N ASN A 700 23.11 -28.41 -1.62
CA ASN A 700 22.48 -29.72 -1.79
C ASN A 700 22.32 -30.10 -3.27
N LYS A 701 22.53 -29.15 -4.17
CA LYS A 701 22.44 -29.33 -5.62
C LYS A 701 23.64 -28.68 -6.31
N ILE A 702 24.32 -29.43 -7.17
CA ILE A 702 25.42 -28.98 -8.04
C ILE A 702 25.23 -29.67 -9.41
N PRO A 703 25.28 -28.95 -10.55
CA PRO A 703 25.46 -27.51 -10.70
C PRO A 703 24.29 -26.71 -10.13
N LEU A 704 24.55 -25.45 -9.78
CA LEU A 704 23.54 -24.57 -9.23
C LEU A 704 22.58 -24.07 -10.32
N PRO A 705 21.28 -23.95 -10.01
CA PRO A 705 20.32 -23.39 -10.96
C PRO A 705 20.64 -21.92 -11.26
N THR A 706 20.57 -21.53 -12.53
CA THR A 706 20.72 -20.14 -13.01
C THR A 706 19.39 -19.39 -13.08
N SER A 707 18.28 -20.11 -12.83
CA SER A 707 16.95 -19.56 -12.60
C SER A 707 16.13 -20.55 -11.78
N GLY A 708 15.12 -20.09 -11.06
CA GLY A 708 14.28 -20.97 -10.26
C GLY A 708 13.22 -20.24 -9.45
N ASP A 709 12.25 -21.02 -8.97
CA ASP A 709 11.25 -20.59 -7.99
C ASP A 709 11.46 -21.40 -6.71
N LEU A 710 12.03 -20.76 -5.70
CA LEU A 710 12.46 -21.37 -4.46
C LEU A 710 11.50 -21.03 -3.33
N VAL A 711 11.49 -21.87 -2.30
CA VAL A 711 10.76 -21.66 -1.06
C VAL A 711 11.68 -21.95 0.12
N THR A 712 11.73 -21.06 1.11
CA THR A 712 12.60 -21.23 2.27
C THR A 712 11.77 -21.44 3.53
N LYS A 713 12.14 -22.46 4.31
CA LYS A 713 11.62 -22.72 5.65
C LYS A 713 12.65 -22.26 6.68
N SER A 714 12.24 -21.44 7.65
CA SER A 714 13.09 -20.93 8.73
C SER A 714 12.69 -21.56 10.07
N TYR A 715 13.65 -21.77 10.97
CA TYR A 715 13.39 -22.26 12.34
C TYR A 715 14.55 -21.94 13.29
N PRO A 716 14.28 -21.77 14.60
CA PRO A 716 15.34 -21.61 15.58
C PRO A 716 16.06 -22.95 15.79
N ILE A 717 17.38 -22.91 15.91
CA ILE A 717 18.23 -24.04 16.29
C ILE A 717 18.61 -23.92 17.77
N ALA A 718 19.03 -22.74 18.20
CA ALA A 718 19.37 -22.46 19.59
C ALA A 718 19.21 -20.97 19.90
N VAL A 719 18.96 -20.65 21.16
CA VAL A 719 19.02 -19.29 21.69
C VAL A 719 19.75 -19.32 23.03
N GLU A 720 20.68 -18.37 23.22
CA GLU A 720 21.50 -18.28 24.42
C GLU A 720 21.69 -16.84 24.86
N ASN A 721 21.61 -16.59 26.17
CA ASN A 721 22.02 -15.36 26.81
C ASN A 721 23.55 -15.33 26.96
N LYS A 722 24.17 -14.26 26.44
CA LYS A 722 25.59 -13.94 26.53
C LYS A 722 25.77 -12.60 27.25
N GLY A 723 25.62 -12.62 28.58
CA GLY A 723 25.64 -11.41 29.41
C GLY A 723 24.37 -10.57 29.19
N LYS A 724 24.54 -9.30 28.80
CA LYS A 724 23.44 -8.39 28.43
C LYS A 724 22.98 -8.52 26.95
N ASN A 725 23.43 -9.56 26.26
CA ASN A 725 23.18 -9.78 24.83
C ASN A 725 22.61 -11.17 24.61
N ALA A 726 22.00 -11.39 23.45
CA ALA A 726 21.48 -12.69 23.06
C ALA A 726 22.16 -13.20 21.79
N LEU A 727 22.32 -14.52 21.71
CA LEU A 727 22.79 -15.23 20.52
C LEU A 727 21.66 -16.13 20.03
N VAL A 728 21.18 -15.89 18.81
CA VAL A 728 20.20 -16.76 18.13
C VAL A 728 20.90 -17.51 17.01
N VAL A 729 20.80 -18.83 17.02
CA VAL A 729 21.20 -19.69 15.90
C VAL A 729 19.94 -20.11 15.16
N ALA A 730 19.86 -19.79 13.87
CA ALA A 730 18.73 -20.09 12.99
C ALA A 730 19.12 -21.08 11.88
N GLY A 731 18.20 -21.95 11.50
CA GLY A 731 18.33 -22.84 10.35
C GLY A 731 17.38 -22.44 9.22
N TYR A 732 17.84 -22.59 7.98
CA TYR A 732 17.06 -22.29 6.79
C TYR A 732 17.20 -23.40 5.75
N GLU A 733 16.08 -23.97 5.33
CA GLU A 733 16.03 -24.98 4.27
C GLU A 733 15.35 -24.39 3.03
N THR A 734 16.10 -24.25 1.94
CA THR A 734 15.61 -23.71 0.66
C THR A 734 15.36 -24.82 -0.33
N ILE A 735 14.13 -24.90 -0.83
CA ILE A 735 13.60 -26.00 -1.63
C ILE A 735 13.15 -25.45 -2.99
N ASP A 736 13.41 -26.17 -4.07
CA ASP A 736 12.87 -25.88 -5.39
C ASP A 736 11.35 -26.18 -5.41
N LYS A 737 10.52 -25.21 -5.77
CA LYS A 737 9.06 -25.40 -5.74
C LYS A 737 8.57 -26.45 -6.73
N VAL A 738 9.28 -26.66 -7.83
CA VAL A 738 8.90 -27.61 -8.89
C VAL A 738 9.39 -28.99 -8.52
N THR A 739 10.70 -29.17 -8.29
CA THR A 739 11.27 -30.51 -8.05
C THR A 739 11.07 -31.01 -6.63
N LYS A 740 10.74 -30.10 -5.69
CA LYS A 740 10.66 -30.35 -4.23
C LYS A 740 11.99 -30.77 -3.61
N GLU A 741 13.11 -30.64 -4.34
CA GLU A 741 14.44 -30.94 -3.84
C GLU A 741 14.99 -29.76 -3.03
N THR A 742 15.69 -30.07 -1.93
CA THR A 742 16.46 -29.06 -1.20
C THR A 742 17.63 -28.61 -2.07
N VAL A 743 17.72 -27.30 -2.32
CA VAL A 743 18.78 -26.67 -3.12
C VAL A 743 19.88 -26.15 -2.21
N PHE A 744 19.51 -25.47 -1.12
CA PHE A 744 20.44 -24.91 -0.14
C PHE A 744 19.99 -25.23 1.27
N TYR A 745 20.95 -25.45 2.15
CA TYR A 745 20.74 -25.44 3.58
C TYR A 745 21.68 -24.43 4.22
N ASN A 746 21.16 -23.56 5.08
CA ASN A 746 21.92 -22.52 5.75
C ASN A 746 21.73 -22.58 7.27
N GLU A 747 22.77 -22.18 8.01
CA GLU A 747 22.64 -21.81 9.42
C GLU A 747 23.28 -20.44 9.64
N GLY A 748 22.59 -19.56 10.35
CA GLY A 748 23.07 -18.21 10.70
C GLY A 748 23.10 -18.04 12.21
N SER A 749 24.17 -17.42 12.74
CA SER A 749 24.25 -17.02 14.14
C SER A 749 24.14 -15.51 14.24
N PHE A 750 23.16 -15.02 14.97
CA PHE A 750 22.82 -13.61 15.10
C PHE A 750 23.03 -13.18 16.54
N PHE A 751 23.95 -12.24 16.76
CA PHE A 751 24.25 -11.68 18.06
C PHE A 751 23.52 -10.35 18.21
N VAL A 752 22.54 -10.30 19.09
CA VAL A 752 21.72 -9.11 19.33
C VAL A 752 22.17 -8.45 20.61
N ARG A 753 22.77 -7.26 20.47
CA ARG A 753 23.27 -6.48 21.60
C ARG A 753 22.12 -5.85 22.39
N GLY A 754 22.24 -5.82 23.72
CA GLY A 754 21.22 -5.20 24.60
C GLY A 754 19.89 -5.98 24.69
N SER A 755 19.87 -7.21 24.18
CA SER A 755 18.69 -8.08 24.14
C SER A 755 18.96 -9.35 24.94
N GLN A 756 17.90 -9.98 25.46
CA GLN A 756 17.97 -11.26 26.16
C GLN A 756 16.93 -12.23 25.61
N SER A 757 17.19 -13.53 25.71
CA SER A 757 16.24 -14.56 25.32
C SER A 757 15.01 -14.58 26.21
N MET A 758 13.83 -14.62 25.60
CA MET A 758 12.54 -14.80 26.28
C MET A 758 12.40 -16.18 26.91
N VAL A 759 12.99 -17.20 26.27
CA VAL A 759 12.83 -18.61 26.64
C VAL A 759 14.05 -19.16 27.42
N GLY A 760 14.95 -18.27 27.86
CA GLY A 760 16.22 -18.64 28.45
C GLY A 760 17.16 -19.36 27.46
N ASN A 761 18.21 -20.00 27.98
CA ASN A 761 19.12 -20.78 27.13
C ASN A 761 18.41 -22.07 26.68
N LYS A 762 18.06 -22.15 25.39
CA LYS A 762 17.29 -23.27 24.83
C LYS A 762 17.89 -23.74 23.52
N VAL A 763 18.07 -25.05 23.38
CA VAL A 763 18.43 -25.72 22.12
C VAL A 763 17.19 -26.38 21.56
N PHE A 764 16.68 -25.87 20.44
CA PHE A 764 15.50 -26.38 19.77
C PHE A 764 15.81 -27.58 18.87
N ARG A 765 17.03 -27.66 18.33
CA ARG A 765 17.45 -28.77 17.47
C ARG A 765 18.89 -29.19 17.77
N GLN A 766 19.04 -30.42 18.27
CA GLN A 766 20.34 -30.97 18.67
C GLN A 766 21.17 -31.51 17.49
N SER A 767 20.52 -31.93 16.40
CA SER A 767 21.20 -32.53 15.25
C SER A 767 21.65 -31.46 14.24
N ARG A 768 22.91 -31.02 14.36
CA ARG A 768 23.61 -30.14 13.39
C ARG A 768 24.75 -30.90 12.71
N SER A 769 25.15 -30.49 11.50
CA SER A 769 26.27 -31.14 10.81
C SER A 769 27.59 -30.89 11.53
N LYS A 770 28.50 -31.87 11.51
CA LYS A 770 29.84 -31.71 12.12
C LYS A 770 30.58 -30.51 11.54
N PHE A 771 30.44 -30.25 10.24
CA PHE A 771 31.07 -29.12 9.57
C PHE A 771 30.52 -27.77 10.07
N ALA A 772 29.20 -27.65 10.26
CA ALA A 772 28.57 -26.44 10.77
C ALA A 772 29.05 -26.09 12.19
N THR A 773 29.34 -27.08 13.03
CA THR A 773 29.74 -26.86 14.43
C THR A 773 31.24 -26.87 14.69
N GLN A 774 32.05 -27.50 13.82
CA GLN A 774 33.51 -27.59 13.97
C GLN A 774 34.19 -26.22 13.90
N SER A 775 35.29 -26.05 14.65
CA SER A 775 36.18 -24.89 14.53
C SER A 775 37.25 -25.11 13.46
N PHE A 776 37.47 -24.09 12.63
CA PHE A 776 38.47 -24.07 11.56
C PHE A 776 39.45 -22.92 11.79
N ASN A 777 40.40 -23.15 12.71
CA ASN A 777 41.48 -22.21 12.96
C ASN A 777 42.63 -22.45 11.97
N PRO A 778 43.30 -21.40 11.47
CA PRO A 778 44.45 -21.57 10.60
C PRO A 778 45.57 -22.32 11.35
N PRO A 779 46.29 -23.24 10.69
CA PRO A 779 47.44 -23.89 11.30
C PRO A 779 48.58 -22.88 11.50
N SER A 780 49.45 -23.14 12.47
CA SER A 780 50.64 -22.31 12.76
C SER A 780 51.76 -22.48 11.72
N ARG A 781 51.44 -22.29 10.44
CA ARG A 781 52.36 -22.33 9.29
C ARG A 781 51.97 -21.28 8.26
N ARG A 782 52.84 -21.00 7.28
CA ARG A 782 52.53 -20.08 6.16
C ARG A 782 51.33 -20.60 5.35
N PRO A 783 50.49 -19.70 4.79
CA PRO A 783 49.39 -20.09 3.90
C PRO A 783 49.93 -20.73 2.63
N ASP A 784 49.18 -21.69 2.09
CA ASP A 784 49.49 -22.35 0.82
C ASP A 784 49.09 -21.48 -0.38
N PHE A 785 48.15 -20.56 -0.17
CA PHE A 785 47.73 -19.59 -1.17
C PHE A 785 47.34 -18.27 -0.50
N GLU A 786 47.72 -17.17 -1.15
CA GLU A 786 47.40 -15.83 -0.70
C GLU A 786 47.04 -14.95 -1.90
N SER A 787 46.01 -14.11 -1.77
CA SER A 787 45.56 -13.22 -2.83
C SER A 787 44.99 -11.93 -2.26
N ILE A 788 45.22 -10.82 -2.97
CA ILE A 788 44.57 -9.53 -2.70
C ILE A 788 43.36 -9.41 -3.62
N LEU A 789 42.22 -9.10 -3.05
CA LEU A 789 40.92 -8.95 -3.71
C LEU A 789 40.50 -7.49 -3.55
N ASP A 790 40.19 -6.83 -4.64
CA ASP A 790 39.72 -5.45 -4.61
C ASP A 790 38.22 -5.41 -4.30
N THR A 791 37.80 -4.38 -3.56
CA THR A 791 36.38 -4.04 -3.42
C THR A 791 36.15 -2.64 -3.98
N SER A 792 34.98 -2.40 -4.58
CA SER A 792 34.59 -1.06 -5.01
C SER A 792 34.12 -0.20 -3.83
N PHE A 793 34.21 1.12 -3.96
CA PHE A 793 33.51 2.04 -3.06
C PHE A 793 31.99 1.82 -3.10
N ASP A 794 31.46 1.44 -4.27
CA ASP A 794 30.04 1.16 -4.49
C ASP A 794 29.64 -0.29 -4.16
N GLN A 795 30.56 -1.11 -3.62
CA GLN A 795 30.35 -2.56 -3.48
C GLN A 795 29.12 -2.88 -2.63
N ALA A 796 28.93 -2.18 -1.51
CA ALA A 796 27.76 -2.36 -0.65
C ALA A 796 26.46 -1.90 -1.34
N ALA A 797 26.53 -0.84 -2.15
CA ALA A 797 25.41 -0.31 -2.91
C ALA A 797 24.93 -1.27 -4.01
N ILE A 798 25.86 -2.03 -4.61
CA ILE A 798 25.54 -3.06 -5.61
C ILE A 798 25.04 -4.32 -4.90
N TYR A 799 25.76 -4.82 -3.90
CA TYR A 799 25.43 -6.08 -3.22
C TYR A 799 24.03 -6.07 -2.60
N ARG A 800 23.63 -4.96 -1.95
CA ARG A 800 22.30 -4.84 -1.33
C ARG A 800 21.14 -5.06 -2.30
N LEU A 801 21.32 -4.79 -3.59
CA LEU A 801 20.29 -5.03 -4.62
C LEU A 801 19.97 -6.51 -4.81
N SER A 802 20.79 -7.41 -4.27
CA SER A 802 20.55 -8.86 -4.24
C SER A 802 19.59 -9.29 -3.13
N GLY A 803 19.23 -8.40 -2.18
CA GLY A 803 18.21 -8.72 -1.18
C GLY A 803 18.42 -8.18 0.23
N ASP A 804 19.65 -7.80 0.61
CA ASP A 804 19.93 -7.28 1.95
C ASP A 804 19.96 -5.74 1.95
N PHE A 805 18.79 -5.16 2.21
CA PHE A 805 18.56 -3.72 2.17
C PHE A 805 18.87 -2.99 3.49
N ASN A 806 19.49 -3.64 4.47
CA ASN A 806 19.78 -3.04 5.78
C ASN A 806 20.51 -1.68 5.64
N PRO A 807 19.97 -0.58 6.20
CA PRO A 807 20.56 0.75 6.06
C PRO A 807 21.99 0.87 6.59
N LEU A 808 22.41 0.00 7.51
CA LEU A 808 23.78 -0.11 8.03
C LEU A 808 24.88 -0.08 6.94
N HIS A 809 24.54 -0.56 5.75
CA HIS A 809 25.46 -0.73 4.64
C HIS A 809 25.48 0.42 3.64
N ILE A 810 24.63 1.45 3.82
CA ILE A 810 24.55 2.58 2.87
C ILE A 810 24.33 3.95 3.52
N ASP A 811 23.65 3.99 4.67
CA ASP A 811 23.29 5.23 5.37
C ASP A 811 24.31 5.54 6.48
N PRO A 812 25.07 6.63 6.39
CA PRO A 812 26.04 7.03 7.42
C PRO A 812 25.40 7.29 8.79
N GLY A 813 24.19 7.83 8.85
CA GLY A 813 23.50 8.10 10.13
C GLY A 813 23.17 6.80 10.85
N PHE A 814 22.60 5.85 10.12
CA PHE A 814 22.28 4.52 10.66
C PHE A 814 23.54 3.74 11.06
N ALA A 815 24.60 3.79 10.26
CA ALA A 815 25.87 3.16 10.59
C ALA A 815 26.47 3.72 11.88
N LYS A 816 26.42 5.04 12.06
CA LYS A 816 26.84 5.72 13.28
C LYS A 816 26.02 5.29 14.49
N GLY A 817 24.69 5.22 14.36
CA GLY A 817 23.80 4.73 15.42
C GLY A 817 24.07 3.28 15.82
N ALA A 818 24.60 2.45 14.92
CA ALA A 818 25.04 1.09 15.22
C ALA A 818 26.48 0.98 15.78
N ASN A 819 27.13 2.12 16.08
CA ASN A 819 28.52 2.28 16.50
C ASN A 819 29.56 1.91 15.42
N PHE A 820 29.32 2.32 14.16
CA PHE A 820 30.31 2.29 13.09
C PHE A 820 30.57 3.69 12.53
N ASP A 821 31.83 4.03 12.27
CA ASP A 821 32.20 5.39 11.83
C ASP A 821 31.62 5.78 10.46
N LYS A 822 31.28 4.78 9.64
CA LYS A 822 30.71 4.93 8.30
C LYS A 822 30.06 3.62 7.85
N PRO A 823 29.27 3.61 6.76
CA PRO A 823 28.65 2.39 6.26
C PRO A 823 29.66 1.28 5.99
N ILE A 824 29.34 0.07 6.46
CA ILE A 824 30.19 -1.11 6.32
C ILE A 824 29.74 -1.99 5.16
N LEU A 825 30.65 -2.73 4.56
CA LEU A 825 30.31 -3.78 3.61
C LEU A 825 29.63 -4.95 4.33
N HIS A 826 28.62 -5.55 3.70
CA HIS A 826 27.97 -6.74 4.24
C HIS A 826 28.98 -7.86 4.50
N GLY A 827 28.88 -8.54 5.65
CA GLY A 827 29.73 -9.69 5.95
C GLY A 827 29.59 -10.78 4.89
N LEU A 828 28.36 -11.07 4.47
CA LEU A 828 28.06 -12.01 3.40
C LEU A 828 28.63 -11.59 2.03
N CYS A 829 28.78 -10.29 1.77
CA CYS A 829 29.49 -9.81 0.57
C CYS A 829 30.98 -10.14 0.64
N SER A 830 31.63 -9.88 1.77
CA SER A 830 33.06 -10.20 1.98
C SER A 830 33.32 -11.71 1.93
N PHE A 831 32.37 -12.51 2.43
CA PHE A 831 32.37 -13.96 2.27
C PHE A 831 32.22 -14.37 0.81
N GLY A 832 31.26 -13.77 0.08
CA GLY A 832 31.05 -14.02 -1.33
C GLY A 832 32.29 -13.74 -2.18
N ILE A 833 32.95 -12.60 -1.96
CA ILE A 833 34.21 -12.21 -2.63
C ILE A 833 35.32 -13.22 -2.34
N SER A 834 35.49 -13.60 -1.08
CA SER A 834 36.51 -14.58 -0.65
C SER A 834 36.27 -15.94 -1.30
N VAL A 835 35.02 -16.42 -1.25
CA VAL A 835 34.63 -17.74 -1.76
C VAL A 835 34.65 -17.79 -3.29
N LYS A 836 34.28 -16.72 -4.00
CA LYS A 836 34.47 -16.62 -5.45
C LYS A 836 35.92 -16.92 -5.81
N LYS A 837 36.88 -16.28 -5.12
CA LYS A 837 38.30 -16.53 -5.38
C LYS A 837 38.70 -17.98 -5.10
N LEU A 838 38.17 -18.58 -4.03
CA LEU A 838 38.41 -20.00 -3.73
C LEU A 838 37.89 -20.91 -4.84
N VAL A 839 36.67 -20.64 -5.34
CA VAL A 839 36.06 -21.40 -6.44
C VAL A 839 36.87 -21.24 -7.72
N ASP A 840 37.27 -20.03 -8.07
CA ASP A 840 38.09 -19.74 -9.25
C ASP A 840 39.47 -20.43 -9.20
N THR A 841 39.99 -20.69 -7.99
CA THR A 841 41.35 -21.22 -7.80
C THR A 841 41.38 -22.73 -7.55
N PHE A 842 40.39 -23.27 -6.82
CA PHE A 842 40.41 -24.63 -6.30
C PHE A 842 39.19 -25.48 -6.71
N GLY A 843 38.16 -24.88 -7.30
CA GLY A 843 36.93 -25.56 -7.70
C GLY A 843 35.76 -25.36 -6.72
N ILE A 844 34.59 -25.87 -7.10
CA ILE A 844 33.35 -25.73 -6.34
C ILE A 844 33.41 -26.47 -4.99
N PHE A 845 32.75 -25.93 -3.98
CA PHE A 845 32.60 -26.54 -2.65
C PHE A 845 31.18 -27.05 -2.45
N ASP A 846 30.99 -28.06 -1.59
CA ASP A 846 29.67 -28.52 -1.16
C ASP A 846 29.24 -27.90 0.18
N GLU A 847 30.19 -27.53 1.03
CA GLU A 847 29.96 -26.91 2.34
C GLU A 847 30.93 -25.75 2.58
N ALA A 848 30.43 -24.67 3.17
CA ALA A 848 31.22 -23.52 3.57
C ALA A 848 30.77 -23.01 4.94
N LYS A 849 31.73 -22.57 5.75
CA LYS A 849 31.50 -21.94 7.06
C LYS A 849 32.42 -20.75 7.23
N CYS A 850 31.94 -19.71 7.91
CA CYS A 850 32.79 -18.60 8.35
C CYS A 850 32.24 -17.89 9.58
N ARG A 851 33.13 -17.15 10.26
CA ARG A 851 32.79 -16.16 11.30
C ARG A 851 33.18 -14.76 10.86
N PHE A 852 32.23 -13.84 10.90
CA PHE A 852 32.46 -12.42 10.71
C PHE A 852 33.08 -11.86 11.99
N SER A 853 34.35 -11.51 11.91
CA SER A 853 35.16 -11.19 13.10
C SER A 853 35.42 -9.71 13.24
N ASN A 854 35.31 -8.97 12.13
CA ASN A 854 35.43 -7.52 12.09
C ASN A 854 34.72 -7.02 10.82
N VAL A 855 34.45 -5.73 10.78
CA VAL A 855 33.81 -5.08 9.63
C VAL A 855 34.79 -4.89 8.49
N VAL A 856 34.27 -4.68 7.27
CA VAL A 856 35.01 -4.20 6.10
C VAL A 856 34.38 -2.89 5.69
N TYR A 857 35.17 -1.92 5.25
CA TYR A 857 34.62 -0.70 4.65
C TYR A 857 34.68 -0.79 3.12
N PRO A 858 33.64 -0.36 2.38
CA PRO A 858 33.68 -0.35 0.92
C PRO A 858 34.91 0.41 0.39
N GLY A 859 35.60 -0.19 -0.59
CA GLY A 859 36.86 0.32 -1.15
C GLY A 859 38.12 -0.23 -0.49
N GLU A 860 38.03 -0.93 0.66
CA GLU A 860 39.17 -1.64 1.25
C GLU A 860 39.56 -2.85 0.41
N LYS A 861 40.86 -3.17 0.40
CA LYS A 861 41.35 -4.41 -0.20
C LYS A 861 41.26 -5.54 0.81
N LEU A 862 40.86 -6.71 0.34
CA LEU A 862 40.76 -7.94 1.13
C LEU A 862 41.95 -8.86 0.82
N ARG A 863 42.72 -9.23 1.83
CA ARG A 863 43.77 -10.25 1.72
C ARG A 863 43.24 -11.59 2.18
N LEU A 864 43.03 -12.49 1.24
CA LEU A 864 42.62 -13.87 1.47
C LEU A 864 43.86 -14.75 1.67
N LYS A 865 43.91 -15.48 2.78
CA LYS A 865 44.92 -16.49 3.08
C LYS A 865 44.26 -17.85 3.22
N VAL A 866 44.87 -18.87 2.62
CA VAL A 866 44.27 -20.21 2.52
C VAL A 866 45.31 -21.27 2.88
N TRP A 867 44.88 -22.25 3.67
CA TRP A 867 45.64 -23.43 4.06
C TRP A 867 44.87 -24.68 3.65
N LYS A 868 45.54 -25.56 2.92
CA LYS A 868 45.03 -26.86 2.54
C LYS A 868 45.20 -27.83 3.71
N ASP A 869 44.13 -28.55 4.03
CA ASP A 869 44.14 -29.64 4.99
C ASP A 869 43.63 -30.91 4.26
N GLY A 870 44.58 -31.70 3.76
CA GLY A 870 44.28 -32.76 2.78
C GLY A 870 43.84 -32.22 1.42
N ASN A 871 43.08 -33.04 0.68
CA ASN A 871 42.67 -32.72 -0.70
C ASN A 871 41.31 -32.01 -0.81
N GLU A 872 40.47 -32.12 0.23
CA GLU A 872 39.07 -31.68 0.17
C GLU A 872 38.79 -30.47 1.07
N LEU A 873 39.64 -30.13 2.05
CA LEU A 873 39.38 -29.05 3.00
C LEU A 873 40.33 -27.87 2.80
N LEU A 874 39.75 -26.68 2.66
CA LEU A 874 40.47 -25.41 2.62
C LEU A 874 40.07 -24.57 3.82
N VAL A 875 40.97 -24.38 4.77
CA VAL A 875 40.81 -23.41 5.85
C VAL A 875 41.25 -22.05 5.33
N PHE A 876 40.48 -20.99 5.58
CA PHE A 876 40.83 -19.66 5.10
C PHE A 876 40.59 -18.55 6.13
N GLN A 877 41.26 -17.43 5.91
CA GLN A 877 41.04 -16.18 6.63
C GLN A 877 41.10 -15.02 5.65
N THR A 878 40.28 -13.99 5.91
CA THR A 878 40.28 -12.76 5.11
C THR A 878 40.61 -11.58 6.01
N PHE A 879 41.50 -10.71 5.55
CA PHE A 879 41.94 -9.51 6.26
C PHE A 879 41.54 -8.26 5.48
N SER A 880 41.20 -7.18 6.18
CA SER A 880 41.30 -5.83 5.61
C SER A 880 42.78 -5.48 5.51
N VAL A 881 43.26 -5.14 4.31
CA VAL A 881 44.68 -4.84 4.08
C VAL A 881 45.06 -3.52 4.75
N GLU A 882 44.21 -2.52 4.61
CA GLU A 882 44.43 -1.15 5.08
C GLU A 882 44.49 -1.10 6.60
N ARG A 883 43.60 -1.83 7.28
CA ARG A 883 43.55 -1.88 8.75
C ARG A 883 44.35 -3.04 9.34
N ASN A 884 44.82 -3.97 8.52
CA ASN A 884 45.52 -5.18 8.94
C ASN A 884 44.77 -5.97 10.04
N VAL A 885 43.44 -6.04 9.92
CA VAL A 885 42.58 -6.79 10.85
C VAL A 885 41.93 -7.98 10.16
N VAL A 886 41.75 -9.08 10.89
CA VAL A 886 40.99 -10.24 10.41
C VAL A 886 39.52 -9.89 10.37
N VAL A 887 38.89 -9.98 9.20
CA VAL A 887 37.46 -9.70 8.99
C VAL A 887 36.65 -10.99 8.87
N ILE A 888 37.26 -12.06 8.35
CA ILE A 888 36.71 -13.41 8.34
C ILE A 888 37.69 -14.36 9.01
N SER A 889 37.21 -15.05 10.05
CA SER A 889 37.95 -16.09 10.77
C SER A 889 37.10 -17.36 10.93
N ASN A 890 37.64 -18.39 11.58
CA ASN A 890 36.96 -19.66 11.82
C ASN A 890 36.28 -20.21 10.56
N ALA A 891 36.98 -20.14 9.42
CA ALA A 891 36.37 -20.30 8.11
C ALA A 891 37.03 -21.43 7.32
N ALA A 892 36.18 -22.20 6.65
CA ALA A 892 36.61 -23.25 5.75
C ALA A 892 35.60 -23.49 4.64
N VAL A 893 36.08 -24.01 3.52
CA VAL A 893 35.24 -24.64 2.50
C VAL A 893 35.67 -26.09 2.29
N LYS A 894 34.71 -26.96 2.03
CA LYS A 894 34.93 -28.35 1.66
C LYS A 894 34.64 -28.52 0.18
N LEU A 895 35.68 -28.82 -0.60
CA LEU A 895 35.58 -29.00 -2.04
C LEU A 895 34.67 -30.20 -2.37
N ALA A 896 33.86 -30.06 -3.42
CA ALA A 896 33.00 -31.14 -3.88
C ALA A 896 33.84 -32.31 -4.42
N LYS A 897 33.44 -33.55 -4.11
CA LYS A 897 34.19 -34.77 -4.47
C LYS A 897 34.23 -35.05 -5.96
N ASP A 898 33.14 -34.73 -6.65
CA ASP A 898 33.10 -34.77 -8.10
C ASP A 898 33.66 -33.46 -8.63
N LYS A 899 34.87 -33.54 -9.21
CA LYS A 899 35.39 -32.48 -10.08
C LYS A 899 34.48 -32.40 -11.30
N PHE A 900 33.33 -31.75 -11.17
CA PHE A 900 32.76 -31.05 -12.31
C PHE A 900 33.90 -30.15 -12.79
N LYS A 901 34.49 -30.53 -13.92
CA LYS A 901 35.54 -29.72 -14.54
C LYS A 901 34.92 -28.33 -14.73
N LEU A 902 35.56 -27.35 -14.09
CA LEU A 902 35.36 -25.94 -14.39
C LEU A 902 35.56 -25.67 -15.87
#